data_AF-A0AAF0RIS5-F1
#
_entry.id   AF-A0AAF0RIS5-F1
#
_cell.length_a   1.000
_cell.length_b   1.000
_cell.length_c   1.000
_cell.angle_alpha   90.00
_cell.angle_beta   90.00
_cell.angle_gamma   90.00
#
_symmetry.space_group_name_H-M   'P 1'
#
loop_
_entity.id
_entity.type
_entity.pdbx_description
1 polymer ?
#
loop_
_entity_poly.entity_id
_entity_poly.type
_entity_poly.pdbx_seq_one_letter_code
_entity_poly.pdbx_strand_id
1 'polypeptide(L)'
;MARGKHRTRADGRRNAQHDAVLRQLEAELASEQQALAEAEDALSEVRQLQADVEQERIALAEEVAPIAEDLRSERDYLRSVLADARAHHSWVHEAWDKFSGAAIDASPGTTRIERIEAFSSALGVPAWLNDGNSKLSTEQVTRIQRARGERHGASTFSHADAQRSHLKTLLDLGVIGPDLILPDRRRTLIEQDVITVDDDGTHTIATADESTPDQAEIFEEALQLAGSVWGSRATNLDPASVHAWGSSPIVSYGDASGPALQSLGRITRPHERTPRFTGNELLTIELPVPSTSAATRAQLASYGAERMLTNWRGVIDARQRVAKALGLISHPFAQLKPHPHPGHGVATQNSYALAAFSRWLNKQDDTALGEATVGLTASATYWLPAGQTASFAESEPLTESDRAEMVLPFPNVFLAFAEPLLLEPSKTPTPAEVDRWKNLSQVTHDALRANESLGDLIASRSRADLSDMSAPGLDEMLASFGAQVEGVLLLSDSLGRPDDLFAWCFTIRGSYGASLGRFVVPASRSMTQYRDVVDNLTAVVAWAQWHEPDATTEVPPGMAAADVDAVVSTSSFKRDAKRAGAGIRVVNVGATYRSGKTRRAGEDEPSSHVSPHIRRAHWRRQRFGPGLGESKRIRIAPVLVNAHRGDIAPRVYRLRPREATRRTTE
;
A
#
# COMPACT_ATOMS: atom_id res chain seq x y z
N MET A 1 59.88 -53.19 55.54
CA MET A 1 58.43 -53.22 55.89
C MET A 1 57.63 -51.93 55.55
N ALA A 2 58.22 -50.84 55.03
CA ALA A 2 57.50 -49.58 54.79
C ALA A 2 56.71 -49.47 53.47
N ARG A 3 56.99 -50.31 52.45
CA ARG A 3 56.33 -50.23 51.13
C ARG A 3 54.89 -50.77 51.07
N GLY A 4 54.49 -51.65 51.99
CA GLY A 4 53.14 -52.26 52.00
C GLY A 4 52.02 -51.32 52.47
N LYS A 5 52.30 -50.40 53.42
CA LYS A 5 51.31 -49.46 53.99
C LYS A 5 50.88 -48.35 53.01
N HIS A 6 51.73 -47.98 52.05
CA HIS A 6 51.40 -46.96 51.06
C HIS A 6 50.44 -47.47 49.99
N ARG A 7 50.54 -48.74 49.60
CA ARG A 7 49.68 -49.36 48.59
C ARG A 7 48.24 -49.51 49.11
N THR A 8 48.05 -50.04 50.31
CA THR A 8 46.74 -50.15 50.96
C THR A 8 46.05 -48.79 51.18
N ARG A 9 46.80 -47.72 51.48
CA ARG A 9 46.24 -46.35 51.57
C ARG A 9 45.92 -45.73 50.21
N ALA A 10 46.63 -46.10 49.14
CA ALA A 10 46.33 -45.64 47.79
C ALA A 10 45.09 -46.35 47.24
N ASP A 11 45.00 -47.66 47.45
CA ASP A 11 43.85 -48.49 47.04
C ASP A 11 42.59 -48.08 47.81
N GLY A 12 42.69 -47.81 49.13
CA GLY A 12 41.57 -47.30 49.91
C GLY A 12 41.06 -45.93 49.46
N ARG A 13 41.94 -45.04 48.99
CA ARG A 13 41.54 -43.73 48.42
C ARG A 13 40.87 -43.88 47.06
N ARG A 14 41.36 -44.79 46.21
CA ARG A 14 40.72 -45.10 44.92
C ARG A 14 39.33 -45.70 45.12
N ASN A 15 39.19 -46.65 46.06
CA ASN A 15 37.89 -47.23 46.37
C ASN A 15 36.92 -46.19 46.92
N ALA A 16 37.36 -45.34 47.87
CA ALA A 16 36.52 -44.25 48.38
C ALA A 16 36.11 -43.25 47.29
N GLN A 17 36.99 -42.99 46.32
CA GLN A 17 36.68 -42.13 45.17
C GLN A 17 35.69 -42.81 44.21
N HIS A 18 35.83 -44.11 43.95
CA HIS A 18 34.86 -44.87 43.16
C HIS A 18 33.49 -44.93 43.86
N ASP A 19 33.45 -45.14 45.17
CA ASP A 19 32.21 -45.17 45.96
C ASP A 19 31.53 -43.79 46.02
N ALA A 20 32.30 -42.71 45.93
CA ALA A 20 31.75 -41.36 45.82
C ALA A 20 31.16 -41.10 44.43
N VAL A 21 31.85 -41.54 43.37
CA VAL A 21 31.36 -41.43 41.99
C VAL A 21 30.11 -42.29 41.77
N LEU A 22 30.07 -43.51 42.31
CA LEU A 22 28.88 -44.37 42.24
C LEU A 22 27.67 -43.71 42.90
N ARG A 23 27.84 -43.17 44.12
CA ARG A 23 26.75 -42.44 44.81
C ARG A 23 26.28 -41.20 44.06
N GLN A 24 27.20 -40.48 43.42
CA GLN A 24 26.84 -39.34 42.57
C GLN A 24 26.02 -39.80 41.35
N LEU A 25 26.46 -40.84 40.65
CA LEU A 25 25.76 -41.38 39.49
C LEU A 25 24.37 -41.95 39.87
N GLU A 26 24.24 -42.58 41.04
CA GLU A 26 22.95 -43.04 41.56
C GLU A 26 21.99 -41.87 41.84
N ALA A 27 22.49 -40.76 42.37
CA ALA A 27 21.69 -39.55 42.59
C ALA A 27 21.29 -38.87 41.28
N GLU A 28 22.20 -38.79 40.30
CA GLU A 28 21.91 -38.29 38.96
C GLU A 28 20.87 -39.16 38.25
N LEU A 29 21.01 -40.49 38.31
CA LEU A 29 20.04 -41.43 37.75
C LEU A 29 18.65 -41.28 38.38
N ALA A 30 18.57 -41.12 39.70
CA ALA A 30 17.31 -40.90 40.40
C ALA A 30 16.65 -39.57 39.97
N SER A 31 17.44 -38.51 39.80
CA SER A 31 16.95 -37.22 39.29
C SER A 31 16.44 -37.31 37.85
N GLU A 32 17.15 -38.03 36.97
CA GLU A 32 16.73 -38.23 35.57
C GLU A 32 15.47 -39.10 35.48
N GLN A 33 15.34 -40.13 36.33
CA GLN A 33 14.11 -40.94 36.41
C GLN A 33 12.91 -40.12 36.87
N GLN A 34 13.10 -39.21 37.83
CA GLN A 34 12.05 -38.29 38.25
C GLN A 34 11.66 -37.31 37.13
N ALA A 35 12.65 -36.72 36.44
CA ALA A 35 12.40 -35.82 35.32
C ALA A 35 11.67 -36.51 34.15
N LEU A 36 11.99 -37.79 33.90
CA LEU A 36 11.28 -38.59 32.90
C LEU A 36 9.81 -38.82 33.30
N ALA A 37 9.54 -39.17 34.56
CA ALA A 37 8.18 -39.34 35.06
C ALA A 37 7.36 -38.04 34.95
N GLU A 38 7.94 -36.90 35.33
CA GLU A 38 7.31 -35.59 35.18
C GLU A 38 7.02 -35.24 33.70
N ALA A 39 7.93 -35.62 32.78
CA ALA A 39 7.74 -35.41 31.35
C ALA A 39 6.64 -36.33 30.77
N GLU A 40 6.54 -37.57 31.23
CA GLU A 40 5.48 -38.51 30.85
C GLU A 40 4.10 -38.03 31.32
N ASP A 41 4.01 -37.52 32.56
CA ASP A 41 2.79 -36.92 33.09
C ASP A 41 2.37 -35.67 32.30
N ALA A 42 3.30 -34.77 32.00
CA ALA A 42 3.04 -33.59 31.17
C ALA A 42 2.59 -33.96 29.74
N LEU A 43 3.17 -35.01 29.16
CA LEU A 43 2.77 -35.53 27.85
C LEU A 43 1.34 -36.09 27.89
N SER A 44 0.97 -36.76 28.97
CA SER A 44 -0.39 -37.26 29.21
C SER A 44 -1.40 -36.10 29.29
N GLU A 45 -1.07 -35.04 30.04
CA GLU A 45 -1.90 -33.83 30.14
C GLU A 45 -2.09 -33.14 28.78
N VAL A 46 -1.02 -33.02 27.98
CA VAL A 46 -1.10 -32.46 26.62
C VAL A 46 -2.01 -33.29 25.72
N ARG A 47 -1.93 -34.62 25.80
CA ARG A 47 -2.82 -35.52 25.03
C ARG A 47 -4.28 -35.35 25.44
N GLN A 48 -4.54 -35.18 26.74
CA GLN A 48 -5.89 -34.91 27.24
C GLN A 48 -6.42 -33.57 26.72
N LEU A 49 -5.63 -32.49 26.84
CA LEU A 49 -6.01 -31.17 26.31
C LEU A 49 -6.25 -31.18 24.80
N GLN A 50 -5.48 -31.98 24.04
CA GLN A 50 -5.70 -32.16 22.61
C GLN A 50 -7.04 -32.85 22.32
N ALA A 51 -7.39 -33.87 23.10
CA ALA A 51 -8.68 -34.54 22.99
C ALA A 51 -9.84 -33.59 23.34
N ASP A 52 -9.70 -32.82 24.42
CA ASP A 52 -10.70 -31.83 24.85
C ASP A 52 -10.91 -30.75 23.80
N VAL A 53 -9.84 -30.22 23.19
CA VAL A 53 -9.93 -29.22 22.10
C VAL A 53 -10.61 -29.78 20.87
N GLU A 54 -10.34 -31.04 20.49
CA GLU A 54 -11.00 -31.66 19.34
C GLU A 54 -12.49 -31.91 19.64
N GLN A 55 -12.83 -32.29 20.87
CA GLN A 55 -14.22 -32.45 21.31
C GLN A 55 -14.98 -31.11 21.28
N GLU A 56 -14.40 -30.03 21.81
CA GLU A 56 -14.97 -28.67 21.75
C GLU A 56 -15.12 -28.19 20.30
N ARG A 57 -14.17 -28.52 19.43
CA ARG A 57 -14.25 -28.18 18.01
C ARG A 57 -15.39 -28.91 17.30
N ILE A 58 -15.62 -30.18 17.63
CA ILE A 58 -16.75 -30.96 17.13
C ILE A 58 -18.06 -30.36 17.64
N ALA A 59 -18.15 -30.03 18.94
CA ALA A 59 -19.33 -29.41 19.53
C ALA A 59 -19.67 -28.05 18.89
N LEU A 60 -18.66 -27.20 18.67
CA LEU A 60 -18.84 -25.93 17.97
C LEU A 60 -19.26 -26.13 16.51
N ALA A 61 -18.73 -27.14 15.82
CA ALA A 61 -19.14 -27.46 14.46
C ALA A 61 -20.61 -27.92 14.40
N GLU A 62 -21.06 -28.68 15.39
CA GLU A 62 -22.47 -29.10 15.54
C GLU A 62 -23.38 -27.91 15.88
N GLU A 63 -22.95 -26.99 16.76
CA GLU A 63 -23.69 -25.78 17.12
C GLU A 63 -23.85 -24.81 15.93
N VAL A 64 -22.81 -24.66 15.11
CA VAL A 64 -22.80 -23.75 13.96
C VAL A 64 -23.44 -24.37 12.72
N ALA A 65 -23.54 -25.69 12.63
CA ALA A 65 -24.16 -26.40 11.49
C ALA A 65 -25.56 -25.87 11.10
N PRO A 66 -26.52 -25.67 12.03
CA PRO A 66 -27.84 -25.14 11.67
C PRO A 66 -27.76 -23.70 11.12
N ILE A 67 -26.95 -22.83 11.74
CA ILE A 67 -26.76 -21.44 11.27
C ILE A 67 -26.15 -21.43 9.87
N ALA A 68 -25.17 -22.30 9.62
CA ALA A 68 -24.55 -22.43 8.31
C ALA A 68 -25.55 -22.92 7.25
N GLU A 69 -26.48 -23.80 7.61
CA GLU A 69 -27.52 -24.29 6.72
C GLU A 69 -28.61 -23.24 6.45
N ASP A 70 -28.99 -22.45 7.46
CA ASP A 70 -29.89 -21.29 7.31
C ASP A 70 -29.29 -20.26 6.34
N LEU A 71 -28.01 -19.92 6.51
CA LEU A 71 -27.30 -19.00 5.61
C LEU A 71 -27.15 -19.55 4.19
N ARG A 72 -26.96 -20.86 4.02
CA ARG A 72 -26.97 -21.49 2.68
C ARG A 72 -28.34 -21.40 2.05
N SER A 73 -29.39 -21.67 2.82
CA SER A 73 -30.77 -21.58 2.38
C SER A 73 -31.14 -20.14 1.98
N GLU A 74 -30.74 -19.14 2.76
CA GLU A 74 -30.93 -17.72 2.43
C GLU A 74 -30.14 -17.33 1.18
N ARG A 75 -28.88 -17.75 1.05
CA ARG A 75 -28.08 -17.51 -0.16
C ARG A 75 -28.74 -18.12 -1.40
N ASP A 76 -29.25 -19.34 -1.30
CA ASP A 76 -29.86 -20.04 -2.43
C ASP A 76 -31.23 -19.44 -2.78
N TYR A 77 -31.99 -18.97 -1.79
CA TYR A 77 -33.17 -18.13 -1.99
C TYR A 77 -32.82 -16.83 -2.73
N LEU A 78 -31.82 -16.07 -2.28
CA LEU A 78 -31.39 -14.83 -2.93
C LEU A 78 -30.89 -15.07 -4.36
N ARG A 79 -30.24 -16.20 -4.63
CA ARG A 79 -29.85 -16.62 -5.99
C ARG A 79 -31.07 -16.90 -6.87
N SER A 80 -32.11 -17.53 -6.34
CA SER A 80 -33.39 -17.70 -7.04
C SER A 80 -34.01 -16.35 -7.37
N VAL A 81 -34.12 -15.45 -6.40
CA VAL A 81 -34.66 -14.10 -6.60
C VAL A 81 -33.86 -13.33 -7.66
N LEU A 82 -32.53 -13.43 -7.64
CA LEU A 82 -31.68 -12.82 -8.67
C LEU A 82 -31.90 -13.46 -10.05
N ALA A 83 -32.10 -14.77 -10.13
CA ALA A 83 -32.40 -15.47 -11.38
C ALA A 83 -33.77 -15.02 -11.94
N ASP A 84 -34.78 -14.89 -11.07
CA ASP A 84 -36.10 -14.39 -11.43
C ASP A 84 -36.05 -12.93 -11.90
N ALA A 85 -35.30 -12.07 -11.20
CA ALA A 85 -35.10 -10.69 -11.61
C ALA A 85 -34.39 -10.58 -12.97
N ARG A 86 -33.42 -11.45 -13.24
CA ARG A 86 -32.75 -11.54 -14.56
C ARG A 86 -33.70 -12.05 -15.64
N ALA A 87 -34.50 -13.07 -15.35
CA ALA A 87 -35.50 -13.58 -16.29
C ALA A 87 -36.55 -12.50 -16.60
N HIS A 88 -37.00 -11.76 -15.59
CA HIS A 88 -37.93 -10.64 -15.76
C HIS A 88 -37.30 -9.51 -16.57
N HIS A 89 -36.05 -9.12 -16.28
CA HIS A 89 -35.31 -8.14 -17.08
C HIS A 89 -35.19 -8.59 -18.55
N SER A 90 -34.86 -9.86 -18.81
CA SER A 90 -34.82 -10.41 -20.17
C SER A 90 -36.17 -10.36 -20.86
N TRP A 91 -37.26 -10.66 -20.15
CA TRP A 91 -38.62 -10.57 -20.71
C TRP A 91 -39.04 -9.14 -21.01
N VAL A 92 -38.73 -8.20 -20.13
CA VAL A 92 -38.94 -6.75 -20.36
C VAL A 92 -38.12 -6.29 -21.55
N HIS A 93 -36.86 -6.73 -21.68
CA HIS A 93 -36.02 -6.42 -22.83
C HIS A 93 -36.58 -7.00 -24.13
N GLU A 94 -37.05 -8.26 -24.13
CA GLU A 94 -37.67 -8.88 -25.31
C GLU A 94 -38.99 -8.17 -25.69
N ALA A 95 -39.80 -7.81 -24.70
CA ALA A 95 -41.02 -7.03 -24.91
C ALA A 95 -40.71 -5.64 -25.46
N TRP A 96 -39.66 -5.00 -24.94
CA TRP A 96 -39.15 -3.71 -25.44
C TRP A 96 -38.62 -3.83 -26.87
N ASP A 97 -37.88 -4.89 -27.21
CA ASP A 97 -37.38 -5.12 -28.57
C ASP A 97 -38.52 -5.35 -29.56
N LYS A 98 -39.55 -6.12 -29.18
CA LYS A 98 -40.77 -6.31 -29.99
C LYS A 98 -41.54 -5.01 -30.17
N PHE A 99 -41.75 -4.27 -29.08
CA PHE A 99 -42.45 -2.99 -29.11
C PHE A 99 -41.70 -1.96 -29.93
N SER A 100 -40.42 -1.75 -29.65
CA SER A 100 -39.57 -0.81 -30.37
C SER A 100 -39.46 -1.19 -31.84
N GLY A 101 -39.29 -2.47 -32.19
CA GLY A 101 -39.32 -2.92 -33.59
C GLY A 101 -40.61 -2.57 -34.32
N ALA A 102 -41.77 -2.85 -33.73
CA ALA A 102 -43.06 -2.49 -34.31
C ALA A 102 -43.29 -0.97 -34.39
N ALA A 103 -42.87 -0.23 -33.36
CA ALA A 103 -42.98 1.22 -33.31
C ALA A 103 -42.04 1.91 -34.31
N ILE A 104 -40.83 1.36 -34.49
CA ILE A 104 -39.90 1.73 -35.55
C ILE A 104 -40.57 1.48 -36.90
N ASP A 105 -41.08 0.27 -37.17
CA ASP A 105 -41.69 -0.05 -38.47
C ASP A 105 -42.89 0.86 -38.81
N ALA A 106 -43.63 1.31 -37.80
CA ALA A 106 -44.74 2.25 -37.91
C ALA A 106 -44.33 3.74 -37.96
N SER A 107 -43.07 4.05 -37.64
CA SER A 107 -42.57 5.43 -37.65
C SER A 107 -42.40 5.96 -39.09
N PRO A 108 -42.52 7.28 -39.32
CA PRO A 108 -42.35 7.86 -40.65
C PRO A 108 -40.93 7.61 -41.19
N GLY A 109 -40.82 7.15 -42.45
CA GLY A 109 -39.53 6.91 -43.10
C GLY A 109 -39.63 5.93 -44.27
N THR A 110 -38.87 6.21 -45.33
CA THR A 110 -38.77 5.35 -46.53
C THR A 110 -37.79 4.20 -46.34
N THR A 111 -36.79 4.38 -45.46
CA THR A 111 -35.81 3.35 -45.10
C THR A 111 -35.94 2.96 -43.63
N ARG A 112 -35.48 1.75 -43.26
CA ARG A 112 -35.51 1.27 -41.86
C ARG A 112 -34.73 2.18 -40.92
N ILE A 113 -33.70 2.85 -41.41
CA ILE A 113 -32.86 3.78 -40.64
C ILE A 113 -33.63 5.06 -40.29
N GLU A 114 -34.29 5.68 -41.27
CA GLU A 114 -35.15 6.86 -41.04
C GLU A 114 -36.25 6.57 -40.01
N ARG A 115 -36.80 5.36 -40.05
CA ARG A 115 -37.81 4.89 -39.10
C ARG A 115 -37.27 4.73 -37.67
N ILE A 116 -36.04 4.24 -37.52
CA ILE A 116 -35.35 4.13 -36.22
C ILE A 116 -35.08 5.52 -35.63
N GLU A 117 -34.71 6.47 -36.48
CA GLU A 117 -34.41 7.86 -36.09
C GLU A 117 -35.67 8.62 -35.67
N ALA A 118 -36.77 8.47 -36.42
CA ALA A 118 -38.07 9.06 -36.06
C ALA A 118 -38.60 8.51 -34.73
N PHE A 119 -38.47 7.19 -34.50
CA PHE A 119 -38.80 6.56 -33.22
C PHE A 119 -37.93 7.09 -32.06
N SER A 120 -36.62 7.19 -32.28
CA SER A 120 -35.67 7.66 -31.25
C SER A 120 -35.87 9.14 -30.92
N SER A 121 -36.20 9.97 -31.92
CA SER A 121 -36.58 11.37 -31.72
C SER A 121 -37.87 11.51 -30.91
N ALA A 122 -38.86 10.63 -31.10
CA ALA A 122 -40.09 10.63 -30.32
C ALA A 122 -39.85 10.24 -28.85
N LEU A 123 -38.82 9.43 -28.57
CA LEU A 123 -38.40 9.05 -27.22
C LEU A 123 -37.44 10.06 -26.56
N GLY A 124 -36.97 11.08 -27.28
CA GLY A 124 -35.98 12.05 -26.76
C GLY A 124 -34.60 11.44 -26.51
N VAL A 125 -34.27 10.32 -27.16
CA VAL A 125 -32.99 9.61 -26.98
C VAL A 125 -32.13 9.78 -28.25
N PRO A 126 -30.86 10.23 -28.13
CA PRO A 126 -29.97 10.32 -29.29
C PRO A 126 -29.56 8.90 -29.77
N ALA A 127 -29.98 8.53 -30.98
CA ALA A 127 -29.70 7.22 -31.57
C ALA A 127 -28.21 7.04 -31.93
N TRP A 128 -27.66 5.84 -31.72
CA TRP A 128 -26.35 5.42 -32.22
C TRP A 128 -26.52 4.43 -33.39
N LEU A 129 -25.84 4.67 -34.51
CA LEU A 129 -25.89 3.85 -35.73
C LEU A 129 -24.96 2.63 -35.62
N ASN A 130 -25.50 1.42 -35.84
CA ASN A 130 -24.72 0.20 -36.04
C ASN A 130 -25.38 -0.64 -37.16
N ASP A 131 -24.71 -0.82 -38.29
CA ASP A 131 -25.20 -1.64 -39.41
C ASP A 131 -24.55 -3.03 -39.38
N GLY A 132 -25.40 -4.05 -39.29
CA GLY A 132 -25.12 -5.37 -38.70
C GLY A 132 -24.09 -6.27 -39.38
N ASN A 133 -23.32 -5.82 -40.39
CA ASN A 133 -22.29 -6.65 -41.04
C ASN A 133 -20.97 -5.94 -41.37
N SER A 134 -20.85 -4.65 -41.09
CA SER A 134 -19.56 -3.97 -41.15
C SER A 134 -19.54 -2.88 -40.10
N LYS A 135 -18.59 -2.94 -39.17
CA LYS A 135 -18.30 -1.80 -38.29
C LYS A 135 -17.86 -0.66 -39.18
N LEU A 136 -18.78 0.24 -39.50
CA LEU A 136 -18.43 1.52 -40.10
C LEU A 136 -17.46 2.18 -39.13
N SER A 137 -16.29 2.57 -39.63
CA SER A 137 -15.37 3.37 -38.84
C SER A 137 -16.08 4.64 -38.40
N THR A 138 -15.69 5.18 -37.25
CA THR A 138 -16.24 6.42 -36.70
C THR A 138 -16.22 7.55 -37.73
N GLU A 139 -15.22 7.56 -38.61
CA GLU A 139 -15.09 8.50 -39.72
C GLU A 139 -16.14 8.32 -40.81
N GLN A 140 -16.47 7.07 -41.19
CA GLN A 140 -17.51 6.76 -42.17
C GLN A 140 -18.90 7.14 -41.65
N VAL A 141 -19.20 6.84 -40.38
CA VAL A 141 -20.46 7.26 -39.73
C VAL A 141 -20.57 8.78 -39.71
N THR A 142 -19.48 9.48 -39.39
CA THR A 142 -19.46 10.95 -39.32
C THR A 142 -19.59 11.59 -40.72
N ARG A 143 -19.00 11.01 -41.77
CA ARG A 143 -19.17 11.48 -43.16
C ARG A 143 -20.60 11.30 -43.67
N ILE A 144 -21.23 10.17 -43.34
CA ILE A 144 -22.63 9.89 -43.73
C ILE A 144 -23.58 10.88 -43.02
N GLN A 145 -23.40 11.13 -41.73
CA GLN A 145 -24.19 12.10 -40.96
C GLN A 145 -24.00 13.56 -41.43
N ARG A 146 -22.80 13.93 -41.90
CA ARG A 146 -22.51 15.25 -42.50
C ARG A 146 -23.15 15.43 -43.87
N ALA A 147 -23.08 14.42 -44.74
CA ALA A 147 -23.67 14.46 -46.08
C ALA A 147 -25.21 14.58 -46.06
N ARG A 148 -25.85 14.19 -44.95
CA ARG A 148 -27.30 14.22 -44.74
C ARG A 148 -27.82 15.46 -44.00
N GLY A 149 -26.93 16.34 -43.55
CA GLY A 149 -27.31 17.56 -42.84
C GLY A 149 -27.79 17.35 -41.40
N GLU A 150 -27.62 16.16 -40.81
CA GLU A 150 -28.13 15.86 -39.45
C GLU A 150 -27.25 16.44 -38.33
N ARG A 151 -26.00 16.83 -38.64
CA ARG A 151 -25.15 17.63 -37.75
C ARG A 151 -25.07 19.07 -38.26
N HIS A 152 -25.82 19.97 -37.62
CA HIS A 152 -25.71 21.43 -37.83
C HIS A 152 -24.80 22.14 -36.81
N GLY A 153 -24.35 21.43 -35.77
CA GLY A 153 -23.38 21.92 -34.79
C GLY A 153 -22.15 21.01 -34.75
N ALA A 154 -20.97 21.60 -34.91
CA ALA A 154 -19.65 21.00 -34.70
C ALA A 154 -19.64 20.13 -33.41
N SER A 155 -19.32 18.84 -33.43
CA SER A 155 -17.90 18.46 -33.41
C SER A 155 -17.29 18.48 -34.82
N THR A 156 -16.66 19.61 -35.10
CA THR A 156 -15.80 19.86 -36.27
C THR A 156 -14.47 19.14 -36.18
N PHE A 157 -14.17 18.54 -35.04
CA PHE A 157 -12.84 18.04 -34.78
C PHE A 157 -12.52 16.87 -35.72
N SER A 158 -11.59 17.07 -36.67
CA SER A 158 -10.87 15.97 -37.30
C SER A 158 -10.19 15.13 -36.20
N HIS A 159 -9.75 13.90 -36.49
CA HIS A 159 -9.00 13.11 -35.51
C HIS A 159 -7.85 13.92 -34.89
N ALA A 160 -7.17 14.71 -35.72
CA ALA A 160 -6.12 15.64 -35.31
C ALA A 160 -6.66 16.70 -34.34
N ASP A 161 -7.79 17.33 -34.64
CA ASP A 161 -8.35 18.33 -33.73
C ASP A 161 -8.83 17.69 -32.41
N ALA A 162 -9.34 16.45 -32.43
CA ALA A 162 -9.74 15.75 -31.20
C ALA A 162 -8.52 15.48 -30.30
N GLN A 163 -7.40 15.05 -30.90
CA GLN A 163 -6.12 14.92 -30.19
C GLN A 163 -5.62 16.26 -29.66
N ARG A 164 -5.76 17.35 -30.44
CA ARG A 164 -5.44 18.71 -29.97
C ARG A 164 -6.32 19.13 -28.81
N SER A 165 -7.61 18.80 -28.85
CA SER A 165 -8.55 19.06 -27.75
C SER A 165 -8.17 18.28 -26.50
N HIS A 166 -7.75 17.02 -26.62
CA HIS A 166 -7.23 16.25 -25.49
C HIS A 166 -5.95 16.87 -24.92
N LEU A 167 -4.99 17.22 -25.78
CA LEU A 167 -3.74 17.88 -25.37
C LEU A 167 -4.02 19.20 -24.67
N LYS A 168 -4.88 20.06 -25.26
CA LYS A 168 -5.30 21.33 -24.67
C LYS A 168 -5.97 21.10 -23.31
N THR A 169 -6.89 20.14 -23.23
CA THR A 169 -7.57 19.81 -21.98
C THR A 169 -6.59 19.32 -20.92
N LEU A 170 -5.61 18.47 -21.27
CA LEU A 170 -4.59 18.00 -20.32
C LEU A 170 -3.65 19.13 -19.87
N LEU A 171 -3.29 20.05 -20.77
CA LEU A 171 -2.47 21.22 -20.47
C LEU A 171 -3.23 22.21 -19.56
N ASP A 172 -4.50 22.47 -19.84
CA ASP A 172 -5.34 23.40 -19.08
C ASP A 172 -5.79 22.80 -17.73
N LEU A 173 -6.03 21.48 -17.71
CA LEU A 173 -6.14 20.73 -16.46
C LEU A 173 -4.85 20.74 -15.67
N GLY A 174 -3.72 21.18 -16.24
CA GLY A 174 -2.50 21.52 -15.51
C GLY A 174 -2.75 22.50 -14.35
N VAL A 175 -3.84 23.27 -14.36
CA VAL A 175 -4.23 24.09 -13.20
C VAL A 175 -4.80 23.25 -12.05
N ILE A 176 -5.37 22.08 -12.35
CA ILE A 176 -5.98 21.11 -11.42
C ILE A 176 -5.08 19.88 -11.22
N GLY A 177 -4.04 19.71 -12.02
CA GLY A 177 -3.10 18.60 -11.99
C GLY A 177 -1.89 19.01 -12.82
N PRO A 178 -1.00 19.88 -12.30
CA PRO A 178 0.12 20.50 -13.04
C PRO A 178 1.11 19.50 -13.66
N ASP A 179 0.90 18.23 -13.35
CA ASP A 179 1.81 17.12 -13.57
C ASP A 179 1.09 15.98 -14.32
N LEU A 180 0.11 16.26 -15.19
CA LEU A 180 -0.43 15.24 -16.11
C LEU A 180 0.41 15.13 -17.39
N ILE A 181 1.02 16.25 -17.78
CA ILE A 181 2.11 16.30 -18.75
C ILE A 181 3.36 16.67 -17.97
N LEU A 182 4.42 15.88 -18.15
CA LEU A 182 5.69 16.07 -17.46
C LEU A 182 6.14 17.54 -17.58
N PRO A 183 6.51 18.23 -16.47
CA PRO A 183 6.81 19.65 -16.50
C PRO A 183 7.92 20.03 -17.49
N ASP A 184 8.93 19.18 -17.65
CA ASP A 184 10.00 19.43 -18.62
C ASP A 184 9.48 19.35 -20.06
N ARG A 185 8.55 18.43 -20.37
CA ARG A 185 7.91 18.38 -21.70
C ARG A 185 7.03 19.59 -21.94
N ARG A 186 6.27 20.04 -20.93
CA ARG A 186 5.50 21.29 -21.02
C ARG A 186 6.42 22.49 -21.26
N ARG A 187 7.56 22.55 -20.57
CA ARG A 187 8.57 23.60 -20.77
C ARG A 187 9.11 23.56 -22.20
N THR A 188 9.48 22.38 -22.72
CA THR A 188 9.93 22.23 -24.12
C THR A 188 8.88 22.72 -25.11
N LEU A 189 7.60 22.39 -24.89
CA LEU A 189 6.52 22.85 -25.78
C LEU A 189 6.37 24.38 -25.80
N ILE A 190 6.60 25.04 -24.66
CA ILE A 190 6.58 26.51 -24.56
C ILE A 190 7.84 27.12 -25.19
N GLU A 191 9.02 26.60 -24.87
CA GLU A 191 10.31 27.09 -25.39
C GLU A 191 10.44 26.95 -26.90
N GLN A 192 9.70 26.01 -27.50
CA GLN A 192 9.66 25.75 -28.92
C GLN A 192 8.45 26.43 -29.60
N ASP A 193 7.70 27.29 -28.91
CA ASP A 193 6.51 27.98 -29.43
C ASP A 193 5.42 27.03 -30.00
N VAL A 194 5.38 25.77 -29.55
CA VAL A 194 4.32 24.81 -29.92
C VAL A 194 3.03 25.13 -29.15
N ILE A 195 3.18 25.58 -27.90
CA ILE A 195 2.09 26.10 -27.08
C ILE A 195 2.46 27.46 -26.52
N THR A 196 1.50 28.38 -26.46
CA THR A 196 1.63 29.65 -25.76
C THR A 196 0.64 29.70 -24.61
N VAL A 197 1.01 30.39 -23.53
CA VAL A 197 0.16 30.57 -22.35
C VAL A 197 -0.29 32.01 -22.32
N ASP A 198 -1.60 32.26 -22.29
CA ASP A 198 -2.13 33.62 -22.17
C ASP A 198 -2.07 34.16 -20.73
N ASP A 199 -2.45 35.43 -20.54
CA ASP A 199 -2.45 36.09 -19.23
C ASP A 199 -3.38 35.40 -18.21
N ASP A 200 -4.37 34.65 -18.68
CA ASP A 200 -5.33 33.87 -17.88
C ASP A 200 -4.81 32.45 -17.57
N GLY A 201 -3.62 32.08 -18.04
CA GLY A 201 -3.01 30.77 -17.83
C GLY A 201 -3.55 29.66 -18.74
N THR A 202 -4.37 30.01 -19.74
CA THR A 202 -4.93 29.09 -20.73
C THR A 202 -3.91 28.83 -21.84
N HIS A 203 -3.81 27.58 -22.28
CA HIS A 203 -2.90 27.20 -23.35
C HIS A 203 -3.57 27.35 -24.71
N THR A 204 -2.90 28.04 -25.62
CA THR A 204 -3.21 28.00 -27.06
C THR A 204 -2.15 27.16 -27.76
N ILE A 205 -2.60 26.28 -28.67
CA ILE A 205 -1.76 25.34 -29.41
C ILE A 205 -1.56 25.89 -30.82
N ALA A 206 -0.31 25.98 -31.29
CA ALA A 206 0.01 26.42 -32.64
C ALA A 206 -0.70 25.53 -33.69
N THR A 207 -1.13 26.13 -34.81
CA THR A 207 -1.69 25.34 -35.90
C THR A 207 -0.58 24.69 -36.72
N ALA A 208 -0.84 23.52 -37.30
CA ALA A 208 0.15 22.80 -38.10
C ALA A 208 0.67 23.61 -39.31
N ASP A 209 -0.11 24.58 -39.79
CA ASP A 209 0.25 25.46 -40.90
C ASP A 209 1.23 26.58 -40.46
N GLU A 210 1.37 26.81 -39.16
CA GLU A 210 2.24 27.82 -38.54
C GLU A 210 3.52 27.21 -37.95
N SER A 211 3.61 25.89 -37.85
CA SER A 211 4.75 25.18 -37.26
C SER A 211 5.90 24.96 -38.24
N THR A 212 7.14 25.14 -37.78
CA THR A 212 8.34 24.61 -38.45
C THR A 212 8.35 23.07 -38.43
N PRO A 213 9.15 22.40 -39.28
CA PRO A 213 9.27 20.94 -39.25
C PRO A 213 9.64 20.38 -37.87
N ASP A 214 10.55 21.03 -37.16
CA ASP A 214 10.98 20.63 -35.81
C ASP A 214 9.85 20.81 -34.79
N GLN A 215 9.08 21.91 -34.89
CA GLN A 215 7.88 22.13 -34.06
C GLN A 215 6.79 21.10 -34.35
N ALA A 216 6.62 20.70 -35.61
CA ALA A 216 5.64 19.69 -36.02
C ALA A 216 5.97 18.30 -35.44
N GLU A 217 7.25 17.93 -35.38
CA GLU A 217 7.69 16.67 -34.75
C GLU A 217 7.41 16.67 -33.24
N ILE A 218 7.83 17.72 -32.53
CA ILE A 218 7.58 17.89 -31.10
C ILE A 218 6.07 17.90 -30.79
N PHE A 219 5.29 18.53 -31.68
CA PHE A 219 3.84 18.58 -31.56
C PHE A 219 3.20 17.20 -31.72
N GLU A 220 3.58 16.43 -32.73
CA GLU A 220 3.06 15.08 -32.94
C GLU A 220 3.40 14.14 -31.77
N GLU A 221 4.62 14.25 -31.23
CA GLU A 221 5.01 13.54 -30.00
C GLU A 221 4.12 13.90 -28.80
N ALA A 222 3.79 15.19 -28.65
CA ALA A 222 2.89 15.67 -27.60
C ALA A 222 1.45 15.17 -27.80
N LEU A 223 0.95 15.12 -29.03
CA LEU A 223 -0.36 14.54 -29.34
C LEU A 223 -0.41 13.04 -29.06
N GLN A 224 0.65 12.31 -29.38
CA GLN A 224 0.76 10.88 -29.09
C GLN A 224 0.80 10.63 -27.58
N LEU A 225 1.59 11.41 -26.84
CA LEU A 225 1.63 11.35 -25.37
C LEU A 225 0.26 11.66 -24.77
N ALA A 226 -0.38 12.74 -25.21
CA ALA A 226 -1.71 13.13 -24.75
C ALA A 226 -2.73 12.03 -25.00
N GLY A 227 -2.71 11.40 -26.19
CA GLY A 227 -3.54 10.23 -26.50
C GLY A 227 -3.29 9.05 -25.56
N SER A 228 -2.02 8.76 -25.25
CA SER A 228 -1.63 7.70 -24.31
C SER A 228 -2.11 7.99 -22.89
N VAL A 229 -1.92 9.22 -22.40
CA VAL A 229 -2.39 9.69 -21.09
C VAL A 229 -3.91 9.65 -21.02
N TRP A 230 -4.60 10.13 -22.06
CA TRP A 230 -6.06 10.15 -22.13
C TRP A 230 -6.67 8.73 -22.09
N GLY A 231 -6.08 7.78 -22.83
CA GLY A 231 -6.50 6.38 -22.84
C GLY A 231 -5.97 5.55 -21.66
N SER A 232 -5.15 6.14 -20.79
CA SER A 232 -4.50 5.42 -19.69
C SER A 232 -5.51 4.90 -18.67
N ARG A 233 -5.20 3.75 -18.08
CA ARG A 233 -5.93 3.17 -16.96
C ARG A 233 -4.98 2.98 -15.79
N ALA A 234 -5.51 2.96 -14.57
CA ALA A 234 -4.71 2.77 -13.35
C ALA A 234 -3.88 1.47 -13.31
N THR A 235 -4.26 0.45 -14.10
CA THR A 235 -3.52 -0.81 -14.19
C THR A 235 -2.38 -0.79 -15.20
N ASN A 236 -2.31 0.22 -16.07
CA ASN A 236 -1.26 0.32 -17.08
C ASN A 236 0.07 0.71 -16.43
N LEU A 237 1.17 0.19 -16.97
CA LEU A 237 2.52 0.36 -16.43
C LEU A 237 3.47 1.13 -17.35
N ASP A 238 2.96 1.72 -18.43
CA ASP A 238 3.77 2.66 -19.21
C ASP A 238 3.97 3.96 -18.39
N PRO A 239 5.09 4.68 -18.62
CA PRO A 239 5.42 5.88 -17.84
C PRO A 239 4.31 6.93 -17.81
N ALA A 240 3.60 7.14 -18.92
CA ALA A 240 2.52 8.11 -19.02
C ALA A 240 1.33 7.72 -18.12
N SER A 241 0.93 6.44 -18.14
CA SER A 241 -0.11 5.93 -17.25
C SER A 241 0.30 5.98 -15.78
N VAL A 242 1.54 5.60 -15.45
CA VAL A 242 2.03 5.63 -14.06
C VAL A 242 2.10 7.07 -13.54
N HIS A 243 2.55 8.02 -14.36
CA HIS A 243 2.54 9.44 -14.04
C HIS A 243 1.12 9.97 -13.77
N ALA A 244 0.16 9.59 -14.61
CA ALA A 244 -1.23 10.05 -14.48
C ALA A 244 -1.95 9.47 -13.25
N TRP A 245 -1.70 8.20 -12.91
CA TRP A 245 -2.49 7.47 -11.92
C TRP A 245 -1.77 7.20 -10.59
N GLY A 246 -0.44 7.10 -10.59
CA GLY A 246 0.29 6.51 -9.47
C GLY A 246 0.13 7.30 -8.17
N SER A 247 0.23 8.63 -8.21
CA SER A 247 0.15 9.47 -7.01
C SER A 247 -1.12 10.33 -6.91
N SER A 248 -2.19 9.89 -7.58
CA SER A 248 -3.46 10.59 -7.77
C SER A 248 -3.40 11.86 -8.62
N PRO A 249 -4.25 11.97 -9.66
CA PRO A 249 -4.39 13.20 -10.46
C PRO A 249 -5.28 14.26 -9.77
N ILE A 250 -5.67 14.05 -8.51
CA ILE A 250 -6.76 14.81 -7.87
C ILE A 250 -6.32 15.61 -6.64
N VAL A 251 -5.08 15.42 -6.18
CA VAL A 251 -4.44 16.16 -5.09
C VAL A 251 -3.01 16.47 -5.55
N SER A 252 -2.61 17.73 -5.53
CA SER A 252 -1.25 18.12 -5.95
C SER A 252 -0.26 17.99 -4.79
N TYR A 253 1.00 17.65 -5.03
CA TYR A 253 2.01 17.63 -3.95
C TYR A 253 2.40 19.02 -3.45
N GLY A 254 2.19 20.07 -4.28
CA GLY A 254 2.66 21.43 -4.07
C GLY A 254 4.19 21.56 -4.08
N ASP A 255 4.68 22.74 -4.49
CA ASP A 255 6.11 23.07 -4.45
C ASP A 255 6.58 23.47 -3.05
N ALA A 256 5.68 23.96 -2.18
CA ALA A 256 6.01 24.39 -0.82
C ALA A 256 5.83 23.25 0.21
N SER A 257 6.80 23.09 1.10
CA SER A 257 6.67 22.29 2.33
C SER A 257 5.88 23.09 3.35
N GLY A 258 4.55 22.99 3.33
CA GLY A 258 3.72 23.59 4.37
C GLY A 258 3.89 22.89 5.73
N PRO A 259 3.25 23.40 6.80
CA PRO A 259 3.48 22.95 8.17
C PRO A 259 3.22 21.45 8.38
N ALA A 260 2.23 20.86 7.72
CA ALA A 260 1.91 19.44 7.90
C ALA A 260 3.04 18.56 7.35
N LEU A 261 3.55 18.86 6.15
CA LEU A 261 4.68 18.15 5.53
C LEU A 261 6.00 18.41 6.27
N GLN A 262 6.22 19.62 6.79
CA GLN A 262 7.37 19.91 7.65
C GLN A 262 7.34 19.06 8.93
N SER A 263 6.16 18.90 9.52
CA SER A 263 5.98 18.08 10.72
C SER A 263 6.34 16.61 10.49
N LEU A 264 6.07 16.10 9.28
CA LEU A 264 6.48 14.77 8.83
C LEU A 264 7.99 14.66 8.58
N GLY A 265 8.71 15.79 8.54
CA GLY A 265 10.15 15.84 8.27
C GLY A 265 10.50 15.77 6.79
N ARG A 266 9.60 16.24 5.90
CA ARG A 266 9.79 16.16 4.43
C ARG A 266 11.17 16.71 4.01
N ILE A 267 11.86 15.95 3.17
CA ILE A 267 13.11 16.38 2.50
C ILE A 267 13.01 16.11 0.99
N THR A 268 13.75 16.91 0.20
CA THR A 268 13.90 16.75 -1.26
C THR A 268 15.32 16.39 -1.68
N ARG A 269 16.28 16.49 -0.75
CA ARG A 269 17.67 16.08 -0.93
C ARG A 269 18.15 15.43 0.36
N PRO A 270 18.82 14.27 0.31
CA PRO A 270 19.48 13.71 1.48
C PRO A 270 20.59 14.67 1.95
N HIS A 271 20.86 14.70 3.26
CA HIS A 271 21.84 15.62 3.85
C HIS A 271 23.29 15.33 3.43
N GLU A 272 23.58 14.09 3.02
CA GLU A 272 24.89 13.73 2.50
C GLU A 272 24.89 13.73 0.97
N ARG A 273 25.70 14.61 0.38
CA ARG A 273 25.96 14.63 -1.06
C ARG A 273 26.74 13.37 -1.43
N THR A 274 26.07 12.33 -1.87
CA THR A 274 26.71 11.35 -2.76
C THR A 274 27.14 12.11 -4.03
N PRO A 275 28.40 12.00 -4.47
CA PRO A 275 28.82 12.62 -5.71
C PRO A 275 27.96 12.04 -6.85
N ARG A 276 27.39 12.91 -7.68
CA ARG A 276 26.72 12.48 -8.92
C ARG A 276 27.75 11.69 -9.73
N PHE A 277 27.51 10.40 -9.91
CA PHE A 277 28.31 9.58 -10.82
C PHE A 277 28.04 10.08 -12.24
N THR A 278 28.97 10.85 -12.81
CA THR A 278 28.92 11.30 -14.21
C THR A 278 29.52 10.27 -15.17
N GLY A 279 29.81 9.07 -14.67
CA GLY A 279 30.40 7.99 -15.45
C GLY A 279 29.35 7.35 -16.35
N ASN A 280 29.58 7.43 -17.66
CA ASN A 280 28.85 6.73 -18.72
C ASN A 280 29.13 5.22 -18.72
N GLU A 281 29.25 4.59 -17.55
CA GLU A 281 29.40 3.14 -17.47
C GLU A 281 28.06 2.49 -17.76
N LEU A 282 28.03 1.66 -18.81
CA LEU A 282 26.94 0.79 -19.21
C LEU A 282 26.73 -0.31 -18.16
N LEU A 283 26.40 0.08 -16.92
CA LEU A 283 26.03 -0.87 -15.90
C LEU A 283 24.62 -1.37 -16.19
N THR A 284 24.51 -2.69 -16.26
CA THR A 284 23.24 -3.39 -16.35
C THR A 284 22.41 -3.01 -15.13
N ILE A 285 21.19 -2.49 -15.35
CA ILE A 285 20.26 -2.22 -14.25
C ILE A 285 19.81 -3.57 -13.70
N GLU A 286 20.31 -3.91 -12.53
CA GLU A 286 19.96 -5.15 -11.84
C GLU A 286 18.48 -5.14 -11.40
N LEU A 287 17.93 -6.34 -11.19
CA LEU A 287 16.58 -6.49 -10.66
C LEU A 287 16.51 -5.98 -9.21
N PRO A 288 15.37 -5.41 -8.79
CA PRO A 288 15.19 -4.88 -7.45
C PRO A 288 15.15 -6.04 -6.44
N VAL A 289 16.21 -6.18 -5.64
CA VAL A 289 16.32 -7.20 -4.59
C VAL A 289 16.45 -6.57 -3.20
N PRO A 290 15.94 -7.22 -2.13
CA PRO A 290 16.02 -6.71 -0.76
C PRO A 290 17.43 -6.32 -0.29
N SER A 291 18.45 -7.00 -0.81
CA SER A 291 19.86 -6.76 -0.49
C SER A 291 20.49 -5.56 -1.21
N THR A 292 19.72 -4.79 -2.01
CA THR A 292 20.23 -3.61 -2.71
C THR A 292 20.84 -2.61 -1.72
N SER A 293 22.15 -2.40 -1.77
CA SER A 293 22.86 -1.55 -0.81
C SER A 293 22.47 -0.07 -0.91
N ALA A 294 22.80 0.74 0.09
CA ALA A 294 22.61 2.19 0.04
C ALA A 294 23.32 2.85 -1.15
N ALA A 295 24.55 2.46 -1.44
CA ALA A 295 25.32 2.98 -2.58
C ALA A 295 24.68 2.59 -3.92
N THR A 296 24.27 1.33 -4.07
CA THR A 296 23.56 0.85 -5.26
C THR A 296 22.22 1.57 -5.43
N ARG A 297 21.48 1.81 -4.34
CA ARG A 297 20.22 2.55 -4.36
C ARG A 297 20.40 3.98 -4.85
N ALA A 298 21.37 4.72 -4.30
CA ALA A 298 21.69 6.08 -4.73
C ALA A 298 22.13 6.12 -6.21
N GLN A 299 22.91 5.12 -6.63
CA GLN A 299 23.30 4.97 -8.03
C GLN A 299 22.10 4.71 -8.95
N LEU A 300 21.21 3.77 -8.60
CA LEU A 300 20.02 3.47 -9.39
C LEU A 300 19.08 4.69 -9.48
N ALA A 301 18.97 5.46 -8.39
CA ALA A 301 18.24 6.72 -8.36
C ALA A 301 18.83 7.79 -9.30
N SER A 302 20.08 7.66 -9.76
CA SER A 302 20.66 8.58 -10.74
C SER A 302 20.27 8.29 -12.20
N TYR A 303 19.75 7.08 -12.50
CA TYR A 303 19.35 6.71 -13.87
C TYR A 303 18.03 7.36 -14.34
N GLY A 304 17.26 7.96 -13.41
CA GLY A 304 15.98 8.58 -13.70
C GLY A 304 14.79 7.62 -13.67
N ALA A 305 13.61 8.18 -13.39
CA ALA A 305 12.39 7.42 -13.11
C ALA A 305 11.92 6.57 -14.30
N GLU A 306 11.96 7.14 -15.52
CA GLU A 306 11.47 6.47 -16.73
C GLU A 306 12.29 5.23 -17.08
N ARG A 307 13.63 5.35 -17.02
CA ARG A 307 14.53 4.23 -17.26
C ARG A 307 14.35 3.15 -16.21
N MET A 308 14.27 3.51 -14.94
CA MET A 308 14.05 2.56 -13.84
C MET A 308 12.70 1.85 -13.95
N LEU A 309 11.62 2.58 -14.24
CA LEU A 309 10.29 2.01 -14.42
C LEU A 309 10.25 1.02 -15.58
N THR A 310 10.87 1.36 -16.73
CA THR A 310 10.96 0.46 -17.88
C THR A 310 11.72 -0.82 -17.53
N ASN A 311 12.87 -0.72 -16.87
CA ASN A 311 13.69 -1.89 -16.51
C ASN A 311 13.01 -2.78 -15.46
N TRP A 312 12.24 -2.20 -14.54
CA TRP A 312 11.59 -2.93 -13.45
C TRP A 312 10.11 -3.25 -13.70
N ARG A 313 9.60 -2.95 -14.90
CA ARG A 313 8.21 -3.18 -15.29
C ARG A 313 7.75 -4.61 -15.04
N GLY A 314 8.59 -5.60 -15.36
CA GLY A 314 8.27 -7.01 -15.15
C GLY A 314 8.04 -7.36 -13.67
N VAL A 315 8.80 -6.75 -12.76
CA VAL A 315 8.62 -6.97 -11.30
C VAL A 315 7.32 -6.33 -10.80
N ILE A 316 7.03 -5.11 -11.27
CA ILE A 316 5.80 -4.39 -10.90
C ILE A 316 4.57 -5.13 -11.42
N ASP A 317 4.62 -5.64 -12.67
CA ASP A 317 3.57 -6.45 -13.28
C ASP A 317 3.35 -7.76 -12.51
N ALA A 318 4.42 -8.46 -12.14
CA ALA A 318 4.33 -9.68 -11.34
C ALA A 318 3.63 -9.42 -9.99
N ARG A 319 3.94 -8.30 -9.31
CA ARG A 319 3.28 -7.90 -8.06
C ARG A 319 1.81 -7.54 -8.28
N GLN A 320 1.45 -6.87 -9.38
CA GLN A 320 0.05 -6.60 -9.74
C GLN A 320 -0.73 -7.90 -9.98
N ARG A 321 -0.11 -8.90 -10.63
CA ARG A 321 -0.72 -10.23 -10.84
C ARG A 321 -0.95 -10.98 -9.54
N VAL A 322 0.03 -10.97 -8.62
CA VAL A 322 -0.13 -11.51 -7.27
C VAL A 322 -1.29 -10.83 -6.54
N ALA A 323 -1.33 -9.49 -6.55
CA ALA A 323 -2.42 -8.73 -5.93
C ALA A 323 -3.80 -9.11 -6.52
N LYS A 324 -3.89 -9.18 -7.85
CA LYS A 324 -5.12 -9.59 -8.56
C LYS A 324 -5.53 -11.01 -8.20
N ALA A 325 -4.60 -11.96 -8.15
CA ALA A 325 -4.87 -13.36 -7.80
C ALA A 325 -5.39 -13.51 -6.36
N LEU A 326 -5.00 -12.60 -5.46
CA LEU A 326 -5.47 -12.53 -4.08
C LEU A 326 -6.81 -11.77 -3.93
N GLY A 327 -7.37 -11.25 -5.03
CA GLY A 327 -8.61 -10.45 -5.00
C GLY A 327 -8.41 -9.09 -4.34
N LEU A 328 -7.23 -8.50 -4.54
CA LEU A 328 -6.85 -7.17 -4.06
C LEU A 328 -6.97 -6.18 -5.22
N ILE A 329 -7.63 -5.06 -4.96
CA ILE A 329 -7.81 -4.01 -5.96
C ILE A 329 -6.51 -3.20 -6.01
N SER A 330 -5.81 -3.22 -7.15
CA SER A 330 -4.53 -2.53 -7.36
C SER A 330 -4.71 -1.06 -7.78
N HIS A 331 -5.89 -0.50 -7.56
CA HIS A 331 -6.23 0.88 -7.95
C HIS A 331 -5.69 1.88 -6.91
N PRO A 332 -5.17 3.06 -7.31
CA PRO A 332 -4.66 4.08 -6.38
C PRO A 332 -5.72 4.56 -5.38
N PHE A 333 -7.00 4.56 -5.77
CA PHE A 333 -8.14 4.94 -4.93
C PHE A 333 -8.74 3.79 -4.09
N ALA A 334 -8.25 2.56 -4.26
CA ALA A 334 -8.75 1.43 -3.47
C ALA A 334 -8.38 1.58 -2.00
N GLN A 335 -9.34 1.38 -1.08
CA GLN A 335 -9.05 1.32 0.34
C GLN A 335 -8.52 -0.04 0.77
N LEU A 336 -7.72 -0.06 1.84
CA LEU A 336 -7.43 -1.28 2.57
C LEU A 336 -8.72 -1.88 3.13
N LYS A 337 -8.82 -3.21 3.05
CA LYS A 337 -9.93 -3.93 3.69
C LYS A 337 -9.85 -3.73 5.22
N PRO A 338 -10.99 -3.69 5.94
CA PRO A 338 -10.99 -3.54 7.40
C PRO A 338 -10.19 -4.61 8.16
N HIS A 339 -10.05 -5.81 7.58
CA HIS A 339 -9.26 -6.91 8.11
C HIS A 339 -8.28 -7.39 7.03
N PRO A 340 -7.21 -6.62 6.76
CA PRO A 340 -6.27 -6.98 5.73
C PRO A 340 -5.43 -8.17 6.23
N HIS A 341 -5.24 -9.13 5.34
CA HIS A 341 -4.36 -10.28 5.58
C HIS A 341 -2.93 -9.97 5.11
N PRO A 342 -1.90 -10.72 5.55
CA PRO A 342 -0.50 -10.47 5.20
C PRO A 342 -0.25 -10.22 3.71
N GLY A 343 -0.86 -11.01 2.81
CA GLY A 343 -0.75 -10.80 1.35
C GLY A 343 -1.13 -9.39 0.84
N HIS A 344 -1.84 -8.57 1.63
CA HIS A 344 -2.07 -7.16 1.29
C HIS A 344 -0.78 -6.34 1.32
N GLY A 345 0.21 -6.68 2.15
CA GLY A 345 1.46 -5.94 2.27
C GLY A 345 2.19 -5.76 0.93
N VAL A 346 2.21 -6.78 0.08
CA VAL A 346 2.82 -6.69 -1.27
C VAL A 346 2.01 -5.80 -2.21
N ALA A 347 0.68 -5.89 -2.18
CA ALA A 347 -0.17 -5.01 -2.99
C ALA A 347 -0.03 -3.55 -2.55
N THR A 348 0.03 -3.30 -1.24
CA THR A 348 0.26 -1.98 -0.64
C THR A 348 1.63 -1.45 -1.03
N GLN A 349 2.70 -2.24 -0.86
CA GLN A 349 4.06 -1.88 -1.30
C GLN A 349 4.08 -1.49 -2.77
N ASN A 350 3.49 -2.31 -3.64
CA ASN A 350 3.48 -2.07 -5.08
C ASN A 350 2.71 -0.79 -5.45
N SER A 351 1.61 -0.53 -4.76
CA SER A 351 0.82 0.70 -4.96
C SER A 351 1.61 1.95 -4.54
N TYR A 352 2.37 1.89 -3.43
CA TYR A 352 3.25 2.99 -3.02
C TYR A 352 4.50 3.12 -3.91
N ALA A 353 5.03 2.02 -4.44
CA ALA A 353 6.11 2.09 -5.43
C ALA A 353 5.65 2.83 -6.70
N LEU A 354 4.45 2.53 -7.20
CA LEU A 354 3.84 3.25 -8.33
C LEU A 354 3.58 4.72 -8.00
N ALA A 355 3.12 5.03 -6.78
CA ALA A 355 2.95 6.41 -6.33
C ALA A 355 4.28 7.17 -6.25
N ALA A 356 5.35 6.51 -5.80
CA ALA A 356 6.68 7.09 -5.75
C ALA A 356 7.24 7.33 -7.17
N PHE A 357 7.09 6.36 -8.09
CA PHE A 357 7.46 6.52 -9.50
C PHE A 357 6.71 7.67 -10.17
N SER A 358 5.39 7.76 -9.98
CA SER A 358 4.56 8.85 -10.50
C SER A 358 5.11 10.22 -10.11
N ARG A 359 5.45 10.38 -8.84
CA ARG A 359 6.03 11.61 -8.31
C ARG A 359 7.45 11.84 -8.80
N TRP A 360 8.26 10.79 -8.94
CA TRP A 360 9.64 10.91 -9.39
C TRP A 360 9.75 11.25 -10.87
N LEU A 361 8.84 10.71 -11.70
CA LEU A 361 8.67 11.12 -13.09
C LEU A 361 8.41 12.64 -13.18
N ASN A 362 7.59 13.17 -12.28
CA ASN A 362 7.32 14.60 -12.20
C ASN A 362 8.51 15.44 -11.70
N LYS A 363 9.24 14.97 -10.68
CA LYS A 363 10.36 15.68 -10.06
C LYS A 363 11.66 14.86 -10.18
N GLN A 364 12.21 14.76 -11.39
CA GLN A 364 13.38 13.91 -11.67
C GLN A 364 14.62 14.30 -10.85
N ASP A 365 14.77 15.59 -10.52
CA ASP A 365 15.87 16.12 -9.71
C ASP A 365 15.76 15.83 -8.20
N ASP A 366 14.61 15.29 -7.73
CA ASP A 366 14.42 14.94 -6.32
C ASP A 366 15.10 13.61 -6.00
N THR A 367 16.37 13.70 -5.62
CA THR A 367 17.21 12.54 -5.26
C THR A 367 16.66 11.73 -4.09
N ALA A 368 16.05 12.38 -3.08
CA ALA A 368 15.48 11.67 -1.93
C ALA A 368 14.27 10.82 -2.35
N LEU A 369 13.47 11.35 -3.28
CA LEU A 369 12.37 10.64 -3.89
C LEU A 369 12.83 9.50 -4.81
N GLY A 370 13.89 9.72 -5.61
CA GLY A 370 14.49 8.65 -6.42
C GLY A 370 14.96 7.48 -5.55
N GLU A 371 15.72 7.77 -4.48
CA GLU A 371 16.15 6.75 -3.53
C GLU A 371 14.99 6.07 -2.81
N ALA A 372 13.97 6.81 -2.37
CA ALA A 372 12.77 6.22 -1.77
C ALA A 372 12.01 5.32 -2.75
N THR A 373 11.94 5.70 -4.03
CA THR A 373 11.28 4.91 -5.09
C THR A 373 12.03 3.60 -5.35
N VAL A 374 13.36 3.70 -5.46
CA VAL A 374 14.24 2.54 -5.61
C VAL A 374 14.14 1.63 -4.39
N GLY A 375 14.20 2.21 -3.19
CA GLY A 375 14.07 1.51 -1.92
C GLY A 375 12.72 0.80 -1.76
N LEU A 376 11.60 1.46 -2.06
CA LEU A 376 10.26 0.85 -2.02
C LEU A 376 10.13 -0.32 -2.98
N THR A 377 10.72 -0.20 -4.17
CA THR A 377 10.63 -1.27 -5.17
C THR A 377 11.52 -2.45 -4.78
N ALA A 378 12.71 -2.18 -4.23
CA ALA A 378 13.67 -3.19 -3.80
C ALA A 378 13.39 -3.77 -2.41
N SER A 379 12.50 -3.18 -1.60
CA SER A 379 12.39 -3.55 -0.18
C SER A 379 11.87 -4.95 0.09
N ALA A 380 12.40 -5.56 1.15
CA ALA A 380 11.73 -6.66 1.83
C ALA A 380 10.47 -6.15 2.54
N THR A 381 9.36 -6.85 2.37
CA THR A 381 8.08 -6.46 2.98
C THR A 381 7.86 -7.18 4.30
N TYR A 382 7.58 -6.37 5.32
CA TYR A 382 7.28 -6.77 6.67
C TYR A 382 5.83 -6.39 6.98
N TRP A 383 5.10 -7.27 7.64
CA TRP A 383 3.69 -7.10 7.97
C TRP A 383 3.48 -7.02 9.47
N LEU A 384 2.88 -5.90 9.90
CA LEU A 384 2.50 -5.67 11.29
C LEU A 384 1.01 -5.97 11.49
N PRO A 385 0.64 -7.03 12.23
CA PRO A 385 -0.77 -7.43 12.42
C PRO A 385 -1.63 -6.38 13.13
N ALA A 386 -2.95 -6.50 13.02
CA ALA A 386 -3.90 -5.57 13.62
C ALA A 386 -3.73 -5.50 15.15
N GLY A 387 -3.94 -4.33 15.75
CA GLY A 387 -3.69 -4.08 17.18
C GLY A 387 -2.21 -3.97 17.57
N GLN A 388 -1.28 -4.28 16.67
CA GLN A 388 0.17 -4.17 16.94
C GLN A 388 0.74 -2.83 16.52
N THR A 389 0.29 -2.25 15.40
CA THR A 389 0.83 -0.99 14.86
C THR A 389 0.87 0.12 15.89
N ALA A 390 -0.28 0.43 16.48
CA ALA A 390 -0.43 1.38 17.57
C ALA A 390 0.45 1.04 18.78
N SER A 391 0.40 -0.23 19.19
CA SER A 391 1.08 -0.72 20.39
C SER A 391 2.60 -0.56 20.29
N PHE A 392 3.17 -0.78 19.11
CA PHE A 392 4.60 -0.57 18.88
C PHE A 392 4.92 0.92 18.77
N ALA A 393 4.13 1.70 18.03
CA ALA A 393 4.31 3.15 17.88
C ALA A 393 4.29 3.89 19.24
N GLU A 394 3.45 3.45 20.19
CA GLU A 394 3.32 4.00 21.55
C GLU A 394 4.40 3.55 22.56
N SER A 395 5.36 2.73 22.14
CA SER A 395 6.40 2.25 23.07
C SER A 395 7.20 3.42 23.64
N GLU A 396 7.76 3.25 24.83
CA GLU A 396 8.65 4.25 25.42
C GLU A 396 9.77 4.64 24.43
N PRO A 397 10.10 5.94 24.32
CA PRO A 397 11.16 6.39 23.44
C PRO A 397 12.46 5.63 23.68
N LEU A 398 13.08 5.17 22.60
CA LEU A 398 14.36 4.48 22.65
C LEU A 398 15.47 5.42 23.15
N THR A 399 16.37 4.89 23.97
CA THR A 399 17.58 5.62 24.38
C THR A 399 18.57 5.72 23.23
N GLU A 400 19.54 6.63 23.31
CA GLU A 400 20.56 6.75 22.26
C GLU A 400 21.41 5.48 22.12
N SER A 401 21.66 4.76 23.22
CA SER A 401 22.30 3.45 23.20
C SER A 401 21.46 2.41 22.45
N ASP A 402 20.14 2.43 22.64
CA ASP A 402 19.23 1.52 21.94
C ASP A 402 19.25 1.81 20.43
N ARG A 403 19.25 3.10 20.05
CA ARG A 403 19.30 3.53 18.65
C ARG A 403 20.60 3.12 17.95
N ALA A 404 21.73 3.23 18.64
CA ALA A 404 23.03 2.83 18.11
C ALA A 404 23.17 1.32 17.86
N GLU A 405 22.34 0.51 18.54
CA GLU A 405 22.30 -0.96 18.41
C GLU A 405 21.30 -1.46 17.37
N MET A 406 20.46 -0.59 16.82
CA MET A 406 19.51 -0.99 15.78
C MET A 406 20.26 -1.33 14.49
N VAL A 407 19.99 -2.53 13.97
CA VAL A 407 20.45 -2.99 12.67
C VAL A 407 19.25 -3.56 11.94
N LEU A 408 18.98 -3.03 10.75
CA LEU A 408 17.95 -3.54 9.87
C LEU A 408 18.42 -4.85 9.21
N PRO A 409 17.54 -5.86 9.11
CA PRO A 409 17.86 -7.15 8.49
C PRO A 409 18.09 -7.05 6.98
N PHE A 410 17.55 -6.02 6.34
CA PHE A 410 17.75 -5.70 4.93
C PHE A 410 18.00 -4.20 4.76
N PRO A 411 18.77 -3.78 3.76
CA PRO A 411 19.01 -2.36 3.50
C PRO A 411 17.76 -1.54 3.15
N ASN A 412 16.72 -2.19 2.62
CA ASN A 412 15.46 -1.57 2.27
C ASN A 412 14.33 -2.41 2.87
N VAL A 413 13.54 -1.82 3.75
CA VAL A 413 12.43 -2.49 4.41
C VAL A 413 11.16 -1.68 4.27
N PHE A 414 10.10 -2.30 3.74
CA PHE A 414 8.76 -1.72 3.77
C PHE A 414 7.96 -2.40 4.89
N LEU A 415 7.65 -1.64 5.93
CA LEU A 415 6.81 -2.09 7.03
C LEU A 415 5.36 -1.69 6.73
N ALA A 416 4.56 -2.66 6.30
CA ALA A 416 3.14 -2.52 6.02
C ALA A 416 2.29 -2.75 7.29
N PHE A 417 1.23 -1.96 7.43
CA PHE A 417 0.36 -2.01 8.59
C PHE A 417 -0.99 -2.66 8.27
N ALA A 418 -1.39 -3.62 9.09
CA ALA A 418 -2.75 -4.14 9.05
C ALA A 418 -3.77 -3.09 9.53
N GLU A 419 -3.36 -2.31 10.52
CA GLU A 419 -4.12 -1.19 11.05
C GLU A 419 -3.30 0.09 10.81
N PRO A 420 -3.73 0.96 9.88
CA PRO A 420 -3.03 2.19 9.56
C PRO A 420 -2.90 3.12 10.77
N LEU A 421 -1.79 3.86 10.88
CA LEU A 421 -1.64 4.91 11.87
C LEU A 421 -2.42 6.15 11.40
N LEU A 422 -3.17 6.80 12.29
CA LEU A 422 -3.90 8.00 11.94
C LEU A 422 -3.06 9.25 12.19
N LEU A 423 -2.85 10.04 11.15
CA LEU A 423 -2.38 11.42 11.24
C LEU A 423 -3.60 12.31 11.39
N GLU A 424 -3.75 12.95 12.55
CA GLU A 424 -4.89 13.81 12.84
C GLU A 424 -4.82 15.13 12.06
N PRO A 425 -5.97 15.70 11.65
CA PRO A 425 -6.00 17.03 11.06
C PRO A 425 -5.52 18.06 12.08
N SER A 426 -4.68 18.99 11.62
CA SER A 426 -4.17 20.09 12.43
C SER A 426 -5.08 21.32 12.42
N LYS A 427 -6.06 21.37 11.49
CA LYS A 427 -7.07 22.43 11.42
C LYS A 427 -8.45 21.84 11.16
N THR A 428 -9.48 22.53 11.64
CA THR A 428 -10.86 22.19 11.28
C THR A 428 -11.12 22.63 9.83
N PRO A 429 -11.66 21.76 8.97
CA PRO A 429 -11.92 22.11 7.59
C PRO A 429 -13.06 23.15 7.49
N THR A 430 -12.93 24.09 6.56
CA THR A 430 -14.02 25.04 6.25
C THR A 430 -15.15 24.34 5.49
N PRO A 431 -16.39 24.88 5.47
CA PRO A 431 -17.48 24.29 4.68
C PRO A 431 -17.12 24.10 3.20
N ALA A 432 -16.44 25.08 2.60
CA ALA A 432 -15.98 25.00 1.22
C ALA A 432 -14.94 23.87 1.00
N GLU A 433 -14.01 23.68 1.94
CA GLU A 433 -13.06 22.56 1.90
C GLU A 433 -13.78 21.21 2.04
N VAL A 434 -14.79 21.11 2.91
CA VAL A 434 -15.59 19.87 3.08
C VAL A 434 -16.35 19.52 1.81
N ASP A 435 -16.98 20.50 1.17
CA ASP A 435 -17.74 20.27 -0.05
C ASP A 435 -16.81 19.92 -1.22
N ARG A 436 -15.65 20.59 -1.31
CA ARG A 436 -14.58 20.21 -2.23
C ARG A 436 -14.14 18.76 -2.01
N TRP A 437 -13.87 18.38 -0.76
CA TRP A 437 -13.47 17.02 -0.40
C TRP A 437 -14.52 15.97 -0.77
N LYS A 438 -15.81 16.24 -0.54
CA LYS A 438 -16.90 15.36 -0.97
C LYS A 438 -16.93 15.19 -2.48
N ASN A 439 -16.85 16.29 -3.24
CA ASN A 439 -16.85 16.23 -4.70
C ASN A 439 -15.68 15.41 -5.23
N LEU A 440 -14.46 15.64 -4.70
CA LEU A 440 -13.29 14.83 -5.05
C LEU A 440 -13.47 13.36 -4.68
N SER A 441 -14.05 13.08 -3.52
CA SER A 441 -14.32 11.71 -3.06
C SER A 441 -15.30 10.99 -3.97
N GLN A 442 -16.36 11.67 -4.44
CA GLN A 442 -17.34 11.10 -5.36
C GLN A 442 -16.66 10.69 -6.67
N VAL A 443 -15.84 11.57 -7.23
CA VAL A 443 -15.06 11.29 -8.44
C VAL A 443 -14.16 10.06 -8.27
N THR A 444 -13.42 9.96 -7.16
CA THR A 444 -12.56 8.77 -6.93
C THR A 444 -13.35 7.48 -6.74
N HIS A 445 -14.53 7.57 -6.14
CA HIS A 445 -15.43 6.43 -5.91
C HIS A 445 -16.00 5.90 -7.22
N ASP A 446 -16.43 6.79 -8.11
CA ASP A 446 -16.97 6.42 -9.43
C ASP A 446 -15.88 5.83 -10.33
N ALA A 447 -14.71 6.49 -10.37
CA ALA A 447 -13.53 6.02 -11.12
C ALA A 447 -13.11 4.59 -10.72
N LEU A 448 -13.07 4.33 -9.41
CA LEU A 448 -12.72 3.02 -8.85
C LEU A 448 -13.71 1.93 -9.29
N ARG A 449 -15.01 2.24 -9.35
CA ARG A 449 -16.06 1.27 -9.71
C ARG A 449 -16.11 0.95 -11.19
N ALA A 450 -15.97 1.98 -12.03
CA ALA A 450 -16.07 1.83 -13.48
C ALA A 450 -14.73 1.41 -14.12
N ASN A 451 -13.61 1.47 -13.37
CA ASN A 451 -12.25 1.26 -13.89
C ASN A 451 -12.01 2.15 -15.14
N GLU A 452 -12.42 3.40 -15.05
CA GLU A 452 -12.44 4.39 -16.13
C GLU A 452 -11.05 4.68 -16.69
N SER A 453 -10.98 5.10 -17.96
CA SER A 453 -9.77 5.75 -18.47
C SER A 453 -9.60 7.14 -17.86
N LEU A 454 -8.40 7.73 -17.95
CA LEU A 454 -8.21 9.09 -17.45
C LEU A 454 -9.08 10.09 -18.21
N GLY A 455 -9.25 9.90 -19.52
CA GLY A 455 -10.16 10.70 -20.33
C GLY A 455 -11.61 10.62 -19.86
N ASP A 456 -12.09 9.43 -19.49
CA ASP A 456 -13.44 9.25 -18.94
C ASP A 456 -13.57 9.94 -17.57
N LEU A 457 -12.53 9.82 -16.72
CA LEU A 457 -12.46 10.51 -15.43
C LEU A 457 -12.48 12.04 -15.58
N ILE A 458 -11.77 12.56 -16.57
CA ILE A 458 -11.75 13.98 -16.89
C ILE A 458 -13.10 14.43 -17.44
N ALA A 459 -13.69 13.66 -18.34
CA ALA A 459 -14.99 13.97 -18.95
C ALA A 459 -16.15 13.84 -17.96
N SER A 460 -16.02 13.05 -16.89
CA SER A 460 -16.97 13.03 -15.77
C SER A 460 -16.81 14.26 -14.88
N ARG A 461 -15.59 14.78 -14.70
CA ARG A 461 -15.30 16.03 -13.98
C ARG A 461 -15.81 17.28 -14.70
N SER A 462 -15.65 17.36 -16.02
CA SER A 462 -16.03 18.55 -16.79
C SER A 462 -17.54 18.83 -16.76
N ARG A 463 -18.37 17.82 -16.42
CA ARG A 463 -19.82 17.96 -16.28
C ARG A 463 -20.27 18.49 -14.91
N ALA A 464 -19.37 18.58 -13.94
CA ALA A 464 -19.69 18.87 -12.54
C ALA A 464 -19.40 20.32 -12.10
N ASP A 465 -19.27 21.28 -13.02
CA ASP A 465 -18.87 22.69 -12.73
C ASP A 465 -17.60 22.80 -11.86
N LEU A 466 -16.64 21.89 -12.10
CA LEU A 466 -15.37 21.83 -11.38
C LEU A 466 -14.28 22.72 -11.99
N SER A 467 -14.58 23.49 -13.04
CA SER A 467 -13.62 24.39 -13.71
C SER A 467 -13.00 25.43 -12.78
N ASP A 468 -13.71 25.81 -11.71
CA ASP A 468 -13.22 26.78 -10.71
C ASP A 468 -12.46 26.12 -9.54
N MET A 469 -12.32 24.79 -9.52
CA MET A 469 -11.70 24.06 -8.42
C MET A 469 -10.26 23.66 -8.74
N SER A 470 -9.31 24.52 -8.36
CA SER A 470 -7.89 24.13 -8.26
C SER A 470 -7.73 22.88 -7.39
N ALA A 471 -6.94 21.89 -7.81
CA ALA A 471 -6.72 20.74 -6.95
C ALA A 471 -6.05 21.16 -5.64
N PRO A 472 -6.59 20.69 -4.49
CA PRO A 472 -6.04 21.05 -3.21
C PRO A 472 -4.62 20.50 -3.08
N GLY A 473 -3.77 21.27 -2.41
CA GLY A 473 -2.41 20.84 -2.11
C GLY A 473 -2.41 19.72 -1.07
N LEU A 474 -1.43 18.83 -1.13
CA LEU A 474 -1.27 17.71 -0.21
C LEU A 474 -1.17 18.21 1.24
N ASP A 475 -0.42 19.29 1.47
CA ASP A 475 -0.29 19.90 2.80
C ASP A 475 -1.63 20.43 3.34
N GLU A 476 -2.42 21.07 2.50
CA GLU A 476 -3.77 21.55 2.83
C GLU A 476 -4.68 20.38 3.21
N MET A 477 -4.69 19.32 2.40
CA MET A 477 -5.49 18.13 2.65
C MET A 477 -5.09 17.41 3.93
N LEU A 478 -3.79 17.29 4.20
CA LEU A 478 -3.27 16.74 5.45
C LEU A 478 -3.69 17.59 6.65
N ALA A 479 -3.59 18.90 6.54
CA ALA A 479 -3.98 19.80 7.61
C ALA A 479 -5.49 19.72 7.93
N SER A 480 -6.35 19.69 6.90
CA SER A 480 -7.81 19.70 7.03
C SER A 480 -8.42 18.34 7.39
N PHE A 481 -7.89 17.25 6.82
CA PHE A 481 -8.55 15.94 6.86
C PHE A 481 -7.66 14.84 7.45
N GLY A 482 -6.38 15.13 7.70
CA GLY A 482 -5.42 14.14 8.16
C GLY A 482 -5.10 13.09 7.09
N ALA A 483 -4.54 11.96 7.53
CA ALA A 483 -4.23 10.83 6.66
C ALA A 483 -4.18 9.50 7.42
N GLN A 484 -4.22 8.40 6.69
CA GLN A 484 -3.95 7.06 7.20
C GLN A 484 -2.60 6.60 6.67
N VAL A 485 -1.61 6.47 7.55
CA VAL A 485 -0.30 5.89 7.21
C VAL A 485 -0.47 4.38 7.12
N GLU A 486 -0.35 3.82 5.92
CA GLU A 486 -0.53 2.39 5.66
C GLU A 486 0.81 1.62 5.73
N GLY A 487 1.93 2.33 5.72
CA GLY A 487 3.24 1.77 5.94
C GLY A 487 4.35 2.81 6.01
N VAL A 488 5.56 2.34 6.28
CA VAL A 488 6.77 3.17 6.30
C VAL A 488 7.88 2.44 5.55
N LEU A 489 8.57 3.14 4.66
CA LEU A 489 9.84 2.69 4.10
C LEU A 489 10.95 3.07 5.07
N LEU A 490 11.69 2.07 5.53
CA LEU A 490 12.88 2.20 6.35
C LEU A 490 14.10 1.84 5.50
N LEU A 491 15.11 2.70 5.52
CA LEU A 491 16.36 2.49 4.80
C LEU A 491 17.49 2.31 5.80
N SER A 492 18.51 1.56 5.40
CA SER A 492 19.76 1.46 6.12
C SER A 492 20.92 2.08 5.36
N ASP A 493 21.95 2.42 6.12
CA ASP A 493 23.29 2.69 5.61
C ASP A 493 24.00 1.39 5.18
N SER A 494 25.27 1.50 4.77
CA SER A 494 26.10 0.35 4.37
C SER A 494 26.43 -0.63 5.50
N LEU A 495 26.23 -0.22 6.76
CA LEU A 495 26.46 -1.06 7.95
C LEU A 495 25.15 -1.71 8.46
N GLY A 496 24.04 -1.52 7.74
CA GLY A 496 22.72 -2.00 8.16
C GLY A 496 22.09 -1.13 9.25
N ARG A 497 22.69 0.00 9.65
CA ARG A 497 22.09 0.88 10.65
C ARG A 497 20.98 1.70 10.01
N PRO A 498 19.90 2.04 10.75
CA PRO A 498 18.85 2.90 10.24
C PRO A 498 19.43 4.23 9.73
N ASP A 499 19.23 4.50 8.43
CA ASP A 499 19.61 5.73 7.74
C ASP A 499 18.75 6.90 8.26
N ASP A 500 19.17 8.15 8.07
CA ASP A 500 18.34 9.31 8.37
C ASP A 500 17.18 9.44 7.36
N LEU A 501 17.40 9.02 6.10
CA LEU A 501 16.36 8.99 5.08
C LEU A 501 15.37 7.84 5.31
N PHE A 502 14.08 8.16 5.31
CA PHE A 502 12.98 7.20 5.30
C PHE A 502 11.81 7.76 4.48
N ALA A 503 10.72 7.02 4.31
CA ALA A 503 9.53 7.59 3.68
C ALA A 503 8.21 7.18 4.35
N TRP A 504 7.34 8.16 4.54
CA TRP A 504 5.94 7.94 4.92
C TRP A 504 5.13 7.47 3.71
N CYS A 505 4.37 6.39 3.88
CA CYS A 505 3.45 5.87 2.87
C CYS A 505 2.03 5.96 3.42
N PHE A 506 1.25 6.92 2.93
CA PHE A 506 -0.09 7.20 3.46
C PHE A 506 -1.13 7.48 2.38
N THR A 507 -2.39 7.40 2.80
CA THR A 507 -3.58 7.66 1.99
C THR A 507 -4.43 8.73 2.66
N ILE A 508 -5.11 9.56 1.87
CA ILE A 508 -6.14 10.48 2.38
C ILE A 508 -7.49 9.84 2.12
N ARG A 509 -8.26 9.63 3.20
CA ARG A 509 -9.56 8.99 3.11
C ARG A 509 -10.56 9.93 2.47
N GLY A 510 -11.32 9.44 1.49
CA GLY A 510 -12.48 10.14 0.93
C GLY A 510 -13.75 9.91 1.76
N SER A 511 -14.75 10.77 1.55
CA SER A 511 -16.03 10.75 2.28
C SER A 511 -16.87 9.52 1.99
N TYR A 512 -16.73 8.92 0.81
CA TYR A 512 -17.54 7.77 0.35
C TYR A 512 -16.82 6.42 0.46
N GLY A 513 -15.69 6.36 1.18
CA GLY A 513 -14.96 5.10 1.34
C GLY A 513 -14.04 4.74 0.16
N ALA A 514 -13.81 5.65 -0.80
CA ALA A 514 -12.64 5.60 -1.68
C ALA A 514 -11.48 6.40 -1.06
N SER A 515 -10.25 6.12 -1.46
CA SER A 515 -9.10 6.98 -1.15
C SER A 515 -8.97 8.07 -2.21
N LEU A 516 -8.50 9.26 -1.81
CA LEU A 516 -8.16 10.33 -2.75
C LEU A 516 -6.85 10.06 -3.50
N GLY A 517 -6.07 9.05 -3.09
CA GLY A 517 -4.75 8.77 -3.62
C GLY A 517 -3.82 8.12 -2.59
N ARG A 518 -2.71 7.60 -3.09
CA ARG A 518 -1.58 7.16 -2.27
C ARG A 518 -0.41 8.12 -2.45
N PHE A 519 0.23 8.45 -1.34
CA PHE A 519 1.27 9.45 -1.30
C PHE A 519 2.52 8.89 -0.61
N VAL A 520 3.67 9.19 -1.20
CA VAL A 520 4.98 8.86 -0.63
C VAL A 520 5.71 10.16 -0.34
N VAL A 521 6.09 10.35 0.92
CA VAL A 521 6.83 11.54 1.37
C VAL A 521 8.18 11.10 1.94
N PRO A 522 9.28 11.27 1.18
CA PRO A 522 10.63 11.14 1.71
C PRO A 522 10.83 12.13 2.86
N ALA A 523 11.38 11.65 3.96
CA ALA A 523 11.53 12.38 5.20
C ALA A 523 12.85 12.06 5.90
N SER A 524 13.29 12.97 6.75
CA SER A 524 14.46 12.81 7.62
C SER A 524 14.02 12.42 9.04
N ARG A 525 14.63 11.37 9.60
CA ARG A 525 14.40 10.90 10.97
C ARG A 525 14.81 11.94 12.00
N SER A 526 15.86 12.71 11.74
CA SER A 526 16.32 13.78 12.61
C SER A 526 15.43 15.03 12.57
N MET A 527 14.74 15.28 11.45
CA MET A 527 13.87 16.45 11.25
C MET A 527 12.39 16.23 11.58
N THR A 528 11.91 14.98 11.56
CA THR A 528 10.49 14.68 11.80
C THR A 528 10.10 14.85 13.28
N GLN A 529 8.92 15.40 13.55
CA GLN A 529 8.39 15.48 14.92
C GLN A 529 8.03 14.11 15.51
N TYR A 530 7.96 13.09 14.65
CA TYR A 530 7.58 11.71 14.98
C TYR A 530 8.78 10.78 15.12
N ARG A 531 9.99 11.31 15.37
CA ARG A 531 11.23 10.52 15.43
C ARG A 531 11.10 9.29 16.32
N ASP A 532 10.55 9.45 17.52
CA ASP A 532 10.40 8.35 18.48
C ASP A 532 9.45 7.26 17.97
N VAL A 533 8.42 7.62 17.19
CA VAL A 533 7.53 6.66 16.52
C VAL A 533 8.28 5.90 15.43
N VAL A 534 9.04 6.60 14.58
CA VAL A 534 9.82 5.96 13.50
C VAL A 534 10.89 5.03 14.09
N ASP A 535 11.59 5.45 15.14
CA ASP A 535 12.58 4.64 15.84
C ASP A 535 11.93 3.39 16.48
N ASN A 536 10.76 3.52 17.09
CA ASN A 536 10.00 2.38 17.62
C ASN A 536 9.59 1.39 16.52
N LEU A 537 9.11 1.89 15.38
CA LEU A 537 8.74 1.07 14.22
C LEU A 537 9.97 0.36 13.62
N THR A 538 11.11 1.05 13.59
CA THR A 538 12.40 0.51 13.17
C THR A 538 12.85 -0.62 14.09
N ALA A 539 12.71 -0.44 15.40
CA ALA A 539 13.01 -1.48 16.39
C ALA A 539 12.16 -2.74 16.24
N VAL A 540 10.91 -2.62 15.75
CA VAL A 540 10.09 -3.81 15.43
C VAL A 540 10.79 -4.66 14.39
N VAL A 541 11.24 -4.05 13.30
CA VAL A 541 11.93 -4.75 12.22
C VAL A 541 13.27 -5.31 12.72
N ALA A 542 14.03 -4.53 13.49
CA ALA A 542 15.37 -4.91 13.96
C ALA A 542 15.35 -6.04 15.01
N TRP A 543 14.39 -6.04 15.94
CA TRP A 543 14.45 -6.89 17.14
C TRP A 543 13.25 -7.80 17.38
N ALA A 544 12.10 -7.58 16.71
CA ALA A 544 10.97 -8.49 16.88
C ALA A 544 11.26 -9.85 16.24
N GLN A 545 10.48 -10.86 16.64
CA GLN A 545 10.53 -12.16 15.99
C GLN A 545 9.57 -12.19 14.81
N TRP A 546 10.03 -12.75 13.70
CA TRP A 546 9.30 -12.77 12.43
C TRP A 546 9.10 -14.21 11.98
N HIS A 547 7.94 -14.47 11.38
CA HIS A 547 7.75 -15.63 10.52
C HIS A 547 8.38 -15.32 9.17
N GLU A 548 9.32 -16.15 8.73
CA GLU A 548 9.87 -16.06 7.38
C GLU A 548 8.80 -16.37 6.34
N PRO A 549 8.94 -15.83 5.12
CA PRO A 549 8.02 -16.13 4.04
C PRO A 549 7.99 -17.63 3.72
N ASP A 550 6.82 -18.14 3.36
CA ASP A 550 6.69 -19.50 2.86
C ASP A 550 7.28 -19.60 1.45
N ALA A 551 8.20 -20.53 1.22
CA ALA A 551 8.81 -20.75 -0.09
C ALA A 551 7.76 -21.10 -1.17
N THR A 552 6.61 -21.66 -0.77
CA THR A 552 5.51 -21.99 -1.69
C THR A 552 4.72 -20.77 -2.16
N THR A 553 4.89 -19.61 -1.52
CA THR A 553 4.21 -18.35 -1.86
C THR A 553 5.16 -17.30 -2.41
N GLU A 554 6.43 -17.66 -2.60
CA GLU A 554 7.46 -16.77 -3.13
C GLU A 554 7.35 -16.68 -4.66
N VAL A 555 7.32 -15.45 -5.17
CA VAL A 555 7.39 -15.15 -6.60
C VAL A 555 8.69 -14.37 -6.83
N PRO A 556 9.77 -15.04 -7.28
CA PRO A 556 11.05 -14.40 -7.50
C PRO A 556 10.98 -13.21 -8.48
N PRO A 557 11.75 -12.14 -8.25
CA PRO A 557 11.85 -11.06 -9.22
C PRO A 557 12.43 -11.57 -10.54
N GLY A 558 11.88 -11.09 -11.66
CA GLY A 558 12.33 -11.48 -13.01
C GLY A 558 11.69 -12.75 -13.57
N MET A 559 10.80 -13.41 -12.83
CA MET A 559 9.98 -14.51 -13.35
C MET A 559 9.13 -14.04 -14.55
N ALA A 560 9.05 -14.86 -15.61
CA ALA A 560 8.26 -14.53 -16.78
C ALA A 560 6.76 -14.49 -16.44
N ALA A 561 6.00 -13.61 -17.09
CA ALA A 561 4.59 -13.38 -16.77
C ALA A 561 3.73 -14.67 -16.82
N ALA A 562 4.01 -15.56 -17.78
CA ALA A 562 3.31 -16.85 -17.89
C ALA A 562 3.58 -17.77 -16.68
N ASP A 563 4.81 -17.78 -16.17
CA ASP A 563 5.19 -18.58 -15.01
C ASP A 563 4.58 -17.99 -13.72
N VAL A 564 4.55 -16.65 -13.60
CA VAL A 564 3.83 -15.98 -12.51
C VAL A 564 2.36 -16.39 -12.52
N ASP A 565 1.69 -16.32 -13.68
CA ASP A 565 0.29 -16.71 -13.82
C ASP A 565 0.07 -18.18 -13.43
N ALA A 566 0.99 -19.08 -13.82
CA ALA A 566 0.93 -20.48 -13.44
C ALA A 566 1.00 -20.66 -11.92
N VAL A 567 1.96 -20.02 -11.24
CA VAL A 567 2.12 -20.10 -9.78
C VAL A 567 0.89 -19.52 -9.05
N VAL A 568 0.49 -18.29 -9.39
CA VAL A 568 -0.56 -17.57 -8.65
C VAL A 568 -1.97 -18.13 -8.91
N SER A 569 -2.15 -18.90 -9.98
CA SER A 569 -3.42 -19.56 -10.29
C SER A 569 -3.75 -20.72 -9.35
N THR A 570 -2.73 -21.34 -8.73
CA THR A 570 -2.89 -22.52 -7.87
C THR A 570 -3.71 -22.21 -6.61
N SER A 571 -4.52 -23.18 -6.17
CA SER A 571 -5.32 -23.04 -4.96
C SER A 571 -4.48 -23.02 -3.68
N SER A 572 -3.36 -23.75 -3.67
CA SER A 572 -2.35 -23.72 -2.61
C SER A 572 -1.78 -22.32 -2.45
N PHE A 573 -1.27 -21.71 -3.53
CA PHE A 573 -0.74 -20.34 -3.49
C PHE A 573 -1.76 -19.37 -2.88
N LYS A 574 -3.01 -19.36 -3.37
CA LYS A 574 -4.04 -18.42 -2.88
C LYS A 574 -4.37 -18.63 -1.40
N ARG A 575 -4.40 -19.87 -0.94
CA ARG A 575 -4.66 -20.20 0.48
C ARG A 575 -3.48 -19.78 1.35
N ASP A 576 -2.28 -20.15 0.94
CA ASP A 576 -1.07 -20.02 1.75
C ASP A 576 -0.59 -18.57 1.76
N ALA A 577 -0.67 -17.85 0.63
CA ALA A 577 -0.38 -16.41 0.55
C ALA A 577 -1.33 -15.54 1.38
N LYS A 578 -2.59 -15.97 1.57
CA LYS A 578 -3.52 -15.28 2.48
C LYS A 578 -3.15 -15.51 3.94
N ARG A 579 -2.62 -16.68 4.29
CA ARG A 579 -2.30 -17.04 5.68
C ARG A 579 -0.89 -16.59 6.10
N ALA A 580 0.11 -16.91 5.30
CA ALA A 580 1.53 -16.67 5.59
C ALA A 580 2.07 -15.38 4.91
N GLY A 581 1.38 -14.87 3.89
CA GLY A 581 1.86 -13.77 3.05
C GLY A 581 2.57 -14.28 1.80
N ALA A 582 2.47 -13.54 0.68
CA ALA A 582 3.16 -13.87 -0.58
C ALA A 582 4.58 -13.29 -0.57
N GLY A 583 5.57 -14.00 -0.02
CA GLY A 583 6.94 -13.47 0.11
C GLY A 583 7.11 -12.41 1.22
N ILE A 584 6.21 -12.39 2.23
CA ILE A 584 6.14 -11.36 3.26
C ILE A 584 6.54 -11.93 4.62
N ARG A 585 7.27 -11.14 5.42
CA ARG A 585 7.60 -11.47 6.81
C ARG A 585 6.50 -10.99 7.73
N VAL A 586 5.97 -11.85 8.59
CA VAL A 586 4.86 -11.52 9.50
C VAL A 586 5.34 -11.50 10.94
N VAL A 587 5.04 -10.45 11.71
CA VAL A 587 5.43 -10.40 13.14
C VAL A 587 4.84 -11.59 13.88
N ASN A 588 5.69 -12.35 14.55
CA ASN A 588 5.25 -13.37 15.50
C ASN A 588 4.87 -12.70 16.83
N VAL A 589 3.61 -12.28 16.93
CA VAL A 589 3.07 -11.60 18.13
C VAL A 589 3.25 -12.49 19.37
N GLY A 590 2.84 -13.76 19.30
CA GLY A 590 2.92 -14.67 20.45
C GLY A 590 4.34 -14.85 21.00
N ALA A 591 5.35 -14.92 20.12
CA ALA A 591 6.73 -15.06 20.54
C ALA A 591 7.39 -13.74 20.95
N THR A 592 6.95 -12.62 20.37
CA THR A 592 7.38 -11.27 20.77
C THR A 592 6.84 -10.89 22.16
N TYR A 593 5.72 -11.49 22.60
CA TYR A 593 5.07 -11.22 23.89
C TYR A 593 5.46 -12.16 25.04
N ARG A 594 6.32 -13.17 24.85
CA ARG A 594 6.64 -14.15 25.92
C ARG A 594 7.49 -13.53 27.05
N SER A 595 6.84 -12.77 27.92
CA SER A 595 7.16 -12.76 29.36
C SER A 595 6.34 -13.87 30.01
N GLY A 596 7.02 -14.82 30.65
CA GLY A 596 6.42 -16.05 31.19
C GLY A 596 5.15 -15.81 31.99
N LYS A 597 4.17 -16.70 31.80
CA LYS A 597 3.01 -16.87 32.69
C LYS A 597 3.52 -17.24 34.08
N THR A 598 3.90 -16.25 34.87
CA THR A 598 3.80 -16.34 36.33
C THR A 598 2.66 -15.41 36.71
N ARG A 599 1.46 -15.98 36.74
CA ARG A 599 0.37 -15.43 37.53
C ARG A 599 0.87 -15.47 38.97
N ARG A 600 1.48 -14.39 39.47
CA ARG A 600 1.55 -14.17 40.91
C ARG A 600 0.15 -13.73 41.33
N ALA A 601 -0.61 -14.70 41.85
CA ALA A 601 -1.59 -14.39 42.87
C ALA A 601 -0.79 -13.86 44.06
N GLY A 602 -0.93 -12.57 44.36
CA GLY A 602 -0.14 -11.88 45.37
C GLY A 602 -1.00 -10.82 46.00
N GLU A 603 -1.64 -11.25 47.07
CA GLU A 603 -2.11 -10.56 48.28
C GLU A 603 -2.16 -9.03 48.28
N ASP A 604 -3.33 -8.54 48.72
CA ASP A 604 -3.64 -7.18 49.10
C ASP A 604 -2.66 -6.64 50.16
N GLU A 605 -1.67 -5.85 49.74
CA GLU A 605 -1.05 -4.86 50.61
C GLU A 605 -1.64 -3.46 50.34
N PRO A 606 -2.05 -2.73 51.39
CA PRO A 606 -2.65 -1.41 51.25
C PRO A 606 -1.55 -0.36 51.06
N SER A 607 -1.14 -0.09 49.82
CA SER A 607 -0.28 1.06 49.52
C SER A 607 -0.73 1.83 48.27
N SER A 608 -1.07 3.11 48.50
CA SER A 608 -1.34 4.19 47.54
C SER A 608 -2.50 4.01 46.53
N HIS A 609 -3.39 5.00 46.52
CA HIS A 609 -4.52 5.11 45.60
C HIS A 609 -4.05 5.40 44.16
N VAL A 610 -3.65 4.37 43.41
CA VAL A 610 -3.33 4.53 41.98
C VAL A 610 -4.50 4.03 41.14
N SER A 611 -5.11 4.93 40.38
CA SER A 611 -6.20 4.61 39.43
C SER A 611 -5.75 3.60 38.36
N PRO A 612 -6.68 2.84 37.76
CA PRO A 612 -6.39 2.00 36.60
C PRO A 612 -5.62 2.79 35.54
N HIS A 613 -4.47 2.27 35.12
CA HIS A 613 -3.68 2.90 34.07
C HIS A 613 -2.97 1.85 33.23
N ILE A 614 -2.63 2.22 31.99
CA ILE A 614 -1.85 1.37 31.10
C ILE A 614 -0.37 1.73 31.27
N ARG A 615 0.44 0.78 31.74
CA ARG A 615 1.89 0.89 31.62
C ARG A 615 2.26 0.69 30.15
N ARG A 616 3.02 1.63 29.60
CA ARG A 616 3.44 1.58 28.19
C ARG A 616 4.32 0.37 27.91
N ALA A 617 4.31 -0.04 26.64
CA ALA A 617 5.27 -1.01 26.13
C ALA A 617 6.67 -0.41 26.14
N HIS A 618 7.70 -1.22 26.31
CA HIS A 618 9.09 -0.79 26.20
C HIS A 618 10.00 -1.95 25.78
N TRP A 619 11.15 -1.61 25.23
CA TRP A 619 12.18 -2.58 24.90
C TRP A 619 13.12 -2.77 26.09
N ARG A 620 13.39 -4.03 26.45
CA ARG A 620 14.27 -4.39 27.56
C ARG A 620 15.39 -5.29 27.06
N ARG A 621 16.62 -5.02 27.51
CA ARG A 621 17.73 -5.97 27.38
C ARG A 621 17.56 -7.10 28.38
N GLN A 622 17.50 -8.33 27.90
CA GLN A 622 17.43 -9.54 28.71
C GLN A 622 18.65 -10.42 28.41
N ARG A 623 19.34 -10.84 29.48
CA ARG A 623 20.42 -11.84 29.36
C ARG A 623 19.82 -13.24 29.16
N PHE A 624 20.45 -14.05 28.33
CA PHE A 624 20.03 -15.42 28.02
C PHE A 624 21.25 -16.30 27.66
N GLY A 625 21.00 -17.55 27.28
CA GLY A 625 22.03 -18.53 26.93
C GLY A 625 22.74 -19.14 28.15
N PRO A 626 23.67 -20.09 27.93
CA PRO A 626 24.44 -20.72 29.00
C PRO A 626 25.17 -19.67 29.85
N GLY A 627 24.97 -19.70 31.17
CA GLY A 627 25.60 -18.75 32.09
C GLY A 627 25.14 -17.29 31.96
N LEU A 628 24.04 -17.00 31.23
CA LEU A 628 23.55 -15.64 30.98
C LEU A 628 24.59 -14.72 30.32
N GLY A 629 25.51 -15.30 29.53
CA GLY A 629 26.56 -14.56 28.83
C GLY A 629 26.06 -13.80 27.59
N GLU A 630 24.94 -14.22 27.01
CA GLU A 630 24.35 -13.59 25.83
C GLU A 630 23.29 -12.57 26.24
N SER A 631 23.01 -11.59 25.37
CA SER A 631 21.95 -10.61 25.61
C SER A 631 21.10 -10.38 24.37
N LYS A 632 19.79 -10.28 24.55
CA LYS A 632 18.82 -9.98 23.49
C LYS A 632 17.91 -8.83 23.88
N ARG A 633 17.34 -8.16 22.90
CA ARG A 633 16.23 -7.22 23.10
C ARG A 633 14.92 -8.01 23.08
N ILE A 634 14.10 -7.79 24.09
CA ILE A 634 12.72 -8.27 24.13
C ILE A 634 11.79 -7.08 24.28
N ARG A 635 10.61 -7.17 23.67
CA ARG A 635 9.55 -6.20 23.92
C ARG A 635 8.75 -6.63 25.13
N ILE A 636 8.60 -5.72 26.08
CA ILE A 636 7.63 -5.85 27.14
C ILE A 636 6.34 -5.19 26.64
N ALA A 637 5.29 -6.00 26.52
CA ALA A 637 3.97 -5.56 26.11
C ALA A 637 3.38 -4.51 27.07
N PRO A 638 2.44 -3.67 26.61
CA PRO A 638 1.72 -2.80 27.52
C PRO A 638 0.89 -3.65 28.50
N VAL A 639 0.80 -3.21 29.74
CA VAL A 639 0.08 -3.94 30.80
C VAL A 639 -0.94 -3.00 31.44
N LEU A 640 -2.17 -3.49 31.58
CA LEU A 640 -3.20 -2.83 32.37
C LEU A 640 -2.90 -3.03 33.86
N VAL A 641 -2.53 -1.96 34.55
CA VAL A 641 -2.26 -1.95 35.99
C VAL A 641 -3.54 -1.53 36.70
N ASN A 642 -3.89 -2.25 37.78
CA ASN A 642 -5.11 -2.01 38.57
C ASN A 642 -6.43 -2.17 37.77
N ALA A 643 -6.45 -3.10 36.80
CA ALA A 643 -7.61 -3.41 35.95
C ALA A 643 -8.92 -3.65 36.72
N HIS A 644 -8.84 -4.24 37.90
CA HIS A 644 -9.98 -4.54 38.77
C HIS A 644 -10.69 -3.30 39.32
N ARG A 645 -10.17 -2.09 39.08
CA ARG A 645 -10.69 -0.83 39.63
C ARG A 645 -11.39 0.08 38.60
N GLY A 646 -11.65 -0.39 37.37
CA GLY A 646 -12.47 0.33 36.38
C GLY A 646 -12.22 -0.04 34.91
N ASP A 647 -13.10 0.42 34.02
CA ASP A 647 -13.02 0.20 32.57
C ASP A 647 -12.06 1.18 31.87
N ILE A 648 -11.24 0.66 30.95
CA ILE A 648 -10.49 1.49 30.00
C ILE A 648 -11.07 1.29 28.60
N ALA A 649 -11.57 2.37 28.00
CA ALA A 649 -12.17 2.35 26.67
C ALA A 649 -11.17 1.88 25.58
N PRO A 650 -11.65 1.23 24.50
CA PRO A 650 -10.81 0.87 23.36
C PRO A 650 -10.15 2.10 22.75
N ARG A 651 -8.83 2.02 22.49
CA ARG A 651 -8.04 3.13 21.94
C ARG A 651 -7.89 2.99 20.43
N VAL A 652 -8.43 3.94 19.68
CA VAL A 652 -7.99 4.21 18.31
C VAL A 652 -6.70 5.03 18.38
N TYR A 653 -5.63 4.57 17.73
CA TYR A 653 -4.33 5.24 17.84
C TYR A 653 -4.19 6.43 16.90
N ARG A 654 -3.63 7.50 17.46
CA ARG A 654 -3.46 8.80 16.82
C ARG A 654 -2.01 9.22 16.97
N LEU A 655 -1.37 9.60 15.88
CA LEU A 655 -0.02 10.17 15.89
C LEU A 655 -0.07 11.51 16.60
N ARG A 656 0.38 11.56 17.86
CA ARG A 656 0.47 12.81 18.61
C ARG A 656 1.80 13.50 18.31
N PRO A 657 1.79 14.82 18.01
CA PRO A 657 3.02 15.60 17.98
C PRO A 657 3.78 15.43 19.29
N ARG A 658 5.11 15.44 19.24
CA ARG A 658 5.92 15.53 20.46
C ARG A 658 5.54 16.83 21.17
N GLU A 659 4.99 16.74 22.38
CA GLU A 659 4.81 17.92 23.22
C GLU A 659 6.18 18.56 23.37
N ALA A 660 6.33 19.79 22.84
CA ALA A 660 7.51 20.59 23.07
C ALA A 660 7.66 20.64 24.58
N THR A 661 8.71 20.01 25.09
CA THR A 661 9.00 19.95 26.51
C THR A 661 9.06 21.40 26.95
N ARG A 662 8.04 21.88 27.66
CA ARG A 662 8.11 23.17 28.34
C ARG A 662 9.33 23.04 29.24
N ARG A 663 10.46 23.59 28.79
CA ARG A 663 11.54 23.96 29.68
C ARG A 663 10.91 24.96 30.62
N THR A 664 10.46 24.47 31.76
CA THR A 664 10.32 25.30 32.96
C THR A 664 11.69 25.88 33.18
N THR A 665 11.86 27.12 32.70
CA THR A 665 12.90 28.01 33.20
C THR A 665 12.59 28.20 34.68
N GLU A 666 13.36 27.51 35.53
CA GLU A 666 13.68 28.03 36.86
C GLU A 666 14.71 29.15 36.73
#